data_AF-A0A9Q1IG75-F1
#
_entry.id   AF-A0A9Q1IG75-F1
#
_cell.length_a   1.000
_cell.length_b   1.000
_cell.length_c   1.000
_cell.angle_alpha   90.00
_cell.angle_beta   90.00
_cell.angle_gamma   90.00
#
_symmetry.space_group_name_H-M   'P 1'
#
loop_
_entity.id
_entity.type
_entity.pdbx_description
1 polymer ?
#
loop_
_entity_poly.entity_id
_entity_poly.type
_entity_poly.pdbx_seq_one_letter_code
_entity_poly.pdbx_strand_id
1 'polypeptide(L)'
;MRTLARLNLAGTGGHWKALYRDLDTCRRLDRSAHFQHPAIKQNPMLAEAYSNLGIVYKERGQLQEAIEHYRHALRLKPDFIDGYINLAAALVAAGDMEGAVQAYVSALQYNPDLYCVRSDLGELAQSPSGVWKRPRCLADRNSLGQHQSSSSSCGRPPEKVQKCGNGFLCRLQTTPARSANTSPSGHPRVTQGTIGLRIRKIPFHLLADDLLLAERFGTNLPPPQNHPSYPVARSGEGTESVAAWRVAGTAWSAAGARSWSRRRRGVRRPQARPCAGERAEATGAAFCARITGTFTCTQHLPFKVVGALPMYFPSGSQRPFCTRSSAAPLQTVLGGWACYLKAIETQPNFAVAWSNLGCVFNAQGEIWLAIHHFEKAVTLDPNFLDAYINLGNVLKEARIFDRAVAGYLRALSLSPNHAVVHGNLACVYYEQGLIDLAIDTYRRAIELQPHFPDAYCNLANALKEKGNVRKYTVSEAEECYNTALRLCPTHADSLNNLANIKREQGNIEEAVTLYRKALEVFPEFAAAHSNLASVLQQQGKLQEALMHYKEAIRISPTFADAYSNMGNTLKEMQDVQGALQCYTRAIQINPAFADAHSNLASIHKDSGNIPEAIASYRTALKLKPDFPDAYCNLAHCLQIVCDWTDYEDRMKKLVSIVADQLDKNRLPSVHPHHSMLYPLSHGFRKAIAERHGNLCLDKINALHKPAYEHPKVLKASGGRLRVGYVSSDFGNHPTSHLMQSIPGMHNSEKFEVFCYALSPDDSTNFRVKVMAEAHHFTDLSQIPCNGKAADRIHQDGVDILVNMNGYTKGARNELFALRPAPIQAMWLGYPGTSGAPFMDYILSDTETSPLEVAEQYSEKLAYMPYTFFIGDHANMFPHLKKKAVIDFKSNGHIFDNRIVLNGIDLKAFLDSLPDVKVVKMKCDGQEAGDSNGALSMPVIPMNTAAEAIINMINQGQIQVTINGFTVSNGLATTQIFTLEEVVVSGTVSLEINNKAATGEEVPRTVVVTTRSQYGLPEDSIVYCNFNQLYKIDPPTLQMWANILKRVPNSVLWLLRFPAVGEPNIQQYAQSMGLPTSRIIFSPVAPKEEHVRRGQLADVCLDTPLCNGHTTGMDVLWAGTPMVTMPGETLASRVAASQLTCLGCPELIAHSRQDYEDVAVKLGTDMEYLKMIRARVWKQRICSPLFNTKQYTMDLEKLYLQMWERYASGGKPDHILQPLETSESA
;
A
#
# COMPACT_ATOMS: atom_id res chain seq x y z
N MET A 1 -61.79 67.01 27.28
CA MET A 1 -62.17 67.97 26.20
C MET A 1 -62.15 69.45 26.67
N ARG A 2 -61.10 69.96 27.36
CA ARG A 2 -60.99 71.41 27.66
C ARG A 2 -59.57 72.01 27.55
N THR A 3 -58.62 71.29 26.96
CA THR A 3 -57.19 71.69 26.92
C THR A 3 -56.53 71.53 25.53
N LEU A 4 -57.34 71.51 24.46
CA LEU A 4 -56.88 71.46 23.06
C LEU A 4 -57.73 72.42 22.18
N ALA A 5 -57.87 73.67 22.62
CA ALA A 5 -58.62 74.72 21.93
C ALA A 5 -57.80 76.00 21.67
N ARG A 6 -56.49 75.97 21.93
CA ARG A 6 -55.53 77.05 21.64
C ARG A 6 -54.17 76.47 21.29
N LEU A 7 -53.89 76.39 19.99
CA LEU A 7 -52.59 76.56 19.33
C LEU A 7 -52.77 76.11 17.88
N ASN A 8 -53.11 77.05 17.01
CA ASN A 8 -53.29 76.84 15.58
C ASN A 8 -52.43 77.88 14.85
N LEU A 9 -51.28 77.45 14.31
CA LEU A 9 -50.56 78.01 13.14
C LEU A 9 -49.13 77.42 13.04
N ALA A 10 -48.61 77.41 11.80
CA ALA A 10 -47.20 77.19 11.39
C ALA A 10 -46.50 75.89 11.83
N GLY A 11 -46.24 75.00 10.86
CA GLY A 11 -45.67 73.68 11.10
C GLY A 11 -44.17 73.63 11.43
N THR A 12 -43.80 72.58 12.16
CA THR A 12 -42.57 71.81 11.94
C THR A 12 -42.73 70.43 12.57
N GLY A 13 -42.19 69.39 11.93
CA GLY A 13 -42.42 68.01 12.34
C GLY A 13 -41.45 67.51 13.42
N GLY A 14 -41.82 67.64 14.71
CA GLY A 14 -41.19 66.84 15.77
C GLY A 14 -41.19 67.39 17.18
N HIS A 15 -42.18 67.02 18.00
CA HIS A 15 -42.05 67.03 19.48
C HIS A 15 -42.86 65.95 20.24
N TRP A 16 -43.41 64.94 19.55
CA TRP A 16 -44.23 63.88 20.18
C TRP A 16 -43.45 62.71 20.82
N LYS A 17 -42.13 62.60 20.62
CA LYS A 17 -41.31 61.47 21.12
C LYS A 17 -40.93 61.55 22.61
N ALA A 18 -41.28 62.63 23.32
CA ALA A 18 -40.76 62.90 24.67
C ALA A 18 -41.61 62.38 25.84
N LEU A 19 -42.88 62.01 25.63
CA LEU A 19 -43.85 61.76 26.73
C LEU A 19 -44.22 60.29 26.94
N TYR A 20 -43.47 59.34 26.37
CA TYR A 20 -43.83 57.91 26.30
C TYR A 20 -42.85 56.93 26.98
N ARG A 21 -42.02 57.43 27.91
CA ARG A 21 -41.27 56.65 28.92
C ARG A 21 -41.78 57.14 30.28
N ASP A 22 -42.36 56.37 31.20
CA ASP A 22 -42.35 54.90 31.42
C ASP A 22 -43.77 54.32 31.74
N LEU A 23 -43.88 53.21 32.48
CA LEU A 23 -45.08 52.44 32.90
C LEU A 23 -45.62 51.37 31.93
N ASP A 24 -45.62 50.11 32.39
CA ASP A 24 -46.27 48.85 31.95
C ASP A 24 -46.86 48.74 30.52
N THR A 25 -46.30 47.84 29.71
CA THR A 25 -46.74 47.52 28.33
C THR A 25 -48.19 47.05 28.21
N CYS A 26 -48.68 46.13 29.06
CA CYS A 26 -50.08 45.66 28.98
C CYS A 26 -51.08 46.82 29.11
N ARG A 27 -50.90 47.69 30.11
CA ARG A 27 -51.77 48.86 30.33
C ARG A 27 -51.70 49.90 29.21
N ARG A 28 -50.64 49.91 28.39
CA ARG A 28 -50.51 50.78 27.22
C ARG A 28 -51.32 50.27 26.03
N LEU A 29 -51.36 48.96 25.79
CA LEU A 29 -52.11 48.38 24.66
C LEU A 29 -53.62 48.62 24.80
N ASP A 30 -54.20 48.36 25.98
CA ASP A 30 -55.62 48.63 26.24
C ASP A 30 -55.96 50.12 26.15
N ARG A 31 -55.10 51.00 26.69
CA ARG A 31 -55.30 52.46 26.56
C ARG A 31 -55.21 52.91 25.10
N SER A 32 -54.27 52.37 24.32
CA SER A 32 -54.15 52.69 22.89
C SER A 32 -55.44 52.33 22.15
N ALA A 33 -55.91 51.08 22.26
CA ALA A 33 -57.18 50.66 21.65
C ALA A 33 -58.37 51.48 22.13
N HIS A 34 -58.45 51.77 23.44
CA HIS A 34 -59.49 52.61 24.04
C HIS A 34 -59.49 54.06 23.52
N PHE A 35 -58.36 54.59 23.05
CA PHE A 35 -58.31 55.89 22.37
C PHE A 35 -58.55 55.79 20.85
N GLN A 36 -58.11 54.72 20.18
CA GLN A 36 -58.35 54.56 18.74
C GLN A 36 -59.83 54.27 18.41
N HIS A 37 -60.55 53.44 19.17
CA HIS A 37 -61.95 53.13 18.86
C HIS A 37 -62.88 54.36 18.87
N PRO A 38 -62.80 55.30 19.83
CA PRO A 38 -63.51 56.58 19.75
C PRO A 38 -63.01 57.50 18.63
N ALA A 39 -61.71 57.54 18.36
CA ALA A 39 -61.15 58.34 17.27
C ALA A 39 -61.69 57.91 15.90
N ILE A 40 -61.78 56.59 15.66
CA ILE A 40 -62.38 56.00 14.45
C ILE A 40 -63.88 56.27 14.39
N LYS A 41 -64.59 56.28 15.53
CA LYS A 41 -66.01 56.69 15.56
C LYS A 41 -66.23 58.18 15.26
N GLN A 42 -65.28 59.05 15.58
CA GLN A 42 -65.35 60.49 15.25
C GLN A 42 -64.86 60.80 13.83
N ASN A 43 -63.86 60.07 13.32
CA ASN A 43 -63.37 60.18 11.96
C ASN A 43 -63.06 58.78 11.39
N PRO A 44 -64.03 58.14 10.69
CA PRO A 44 -63.84 56.82 10.09
C PRO A 44 -62.75 56.75 9.00
N MET A 45 -62.25 57.89 8.51
CA MET A 45 -61.19 57.98 7.49
C MET A 45 -59.77 58.06 8.09
N LEU A 46 -59.60 58.05 9.41
CA LEU A 46 -58.31 58.23 10.08
C LEU A 46 -57.43 56.97 10.01
N ALA A 47 -56.72 56.78 8.90
CA ALA A 47 -55.86 55.62 8.61
C ALA A 47 -54.86 55.29 9.73
N GLU A 48 -54.25 56.32 10.33
CA GLU A 48 -53.29 56.19 11.43
C GLU A 48 -53.91 55.49 12.66
N ALA A 49 -55.20 55.67 12.93
CA ALA A 49 -55.87 55.01 14.06
C ALA A 49 -56.08 53.50 13.80
N TYR A 50 -56.42 53.12 12.57
CA TYR A 50 -56.49 51.70 12.18
C TYR A 50 -55.13 51.02 12.22
N SER A 51 -54.06 51.70 11.77
CA SER A 51 -52.70 51.15 11.86
C SER A 51 -52.24 50.98 13.31
N ASN A 52 -52.53 51.95 14.19
CA ASN A 52 -52.24 51.81 15.62
C ASN A 52 -53.05 50.69 16.30
N LEU A 53 -54.29 50.40 15.84
CA LEU A 53 -54.99 49.17 16.24
C LEU A 53 -54.31 47.91 15.70
N GLY A 54 -53.87 47.93 14.44
CA GLY A 54 -53.11 46.83 13.83
C GLY A 54 -51.86 46.46 14.64
N ILE A 55 -51.15 47.46 15.19
CA ILE A 55 -50.03 47.25 16.11
C ILE A 55 -50.51 46.57 17.39
N VAL A 56 -51.59 47.06 18.01
CA VAL A 56 -52.15 46.45 19.23
C VAL A 56 -52.57 44.99 19.03
N TYR A 57 -53.16 44.63 17.89
CA TYR A 57 -53.51 43.25 17.58
C TYR A 57 -52.29 42.38 17.26
N LYS A 58 -51.29 42.91 16.55
CA LYS A 58 -50.02 42.22 16.25
C LYS A 58 -49.28 41.83 17.54
N GLU A 59 -49.14 42.75 18.47
CA GLU A 59 -48.51 42.51 19.78
C GLU A 59 -49.33 41.59 20.70
N ARG A 60 -50.61 41.34 20.38
CA ARG A 60 -51.46 40.32 21.03
C ARG A 60 -51.39 38.95 20.37
N GLY A 61 -50.63 38.79 19.29
CA GLY A 61 -50.62 37.57 18.47
C GLY A 61 -51.85 37.39 17.58
N GLN A 62 -52.75 38.37 17.55
CA GLN A 62 -53.97 38.40 16.73
C GLN A 62 -53.63 38.87 15.31
N LEU A 63 -52.89 38.03 14.59
CA LEU A 63 -52.21 38.42 13.35
C LEU A 63 -53.18 38.69 12.20
N GLN A 64 -54.31 37.99 12.09
CA GLN A 64 -55.28 38.23 11.01
C GLN A 64 -56.00 39.56 11.20
N GLU A 65 -56.46 39.84 12.43
CA GLU A 65 -57.08 41.11 12.81
C GLU A 65 -56.10 42.28 12.62
N ALA A 66 -54.82 42.08 12.93
CA ALA A 66 -53.77 43.05 12.62
C ALA A 66 -53.64 43.32 11.11
N ILE A 67 -53.53 42.26 10.31
CA ILE A 67 -53.42 42.33 8.84
C ILE A 67 -54.65 43.03 8.22
N GLU A 68 -55.86 42.73 8.68
CA GLU A 68 -57.08 43.41 8.25
C GLU A 68 -57.07 44.90 8.59
N HIS A 69 -56.66 45.26 9.81
CA HIS A 69 -56.57 46.65 10.24
C HIS A 69 -55.48 47.45 9.47
N TYR A 70 -54.32 46.86 9.16
CA TYR A 70 -53.34 47.50 8.28
C TYR A 70 -53.84 47.62 6.84
N ARG A 71 -54.44 46.56 6.27
CA ARG A 71 -55.09 46.62 4.94
C ARG A 71 -56.21 47.68 4.91
N HIS A 72 -56.93 47.89 6.02
CA HIS A 72 -57.94 48.96 6.12
C HIS A 72 -57.31 50.35 6.22
N ALA A 73 -56.21 50.54 6.95
CA ALA A 73 -55.46 51.79 6.98
C ALA A 73 -54.98 52.17 5.56
N LEU A 74 -54.43 51.21 4.82
CA LEU A 74 -53.93 51.40 3.45
C LEU A 74 -55.04 51.67 2.42
N ARG A 75 -56.25 51.10 2.59
CA ARG A 75 -57.41 51.47 1.77
C ARG A 75 -57.86 52.92 1.99
N LEU A 76 -57.67 53.47 3.19
CA LEU A 76 -58.02 54.85 3.53
C LEU A 76 -56.92 55.84 3.12
N LYS A 77 -55.66 55.41 3.15
CA LYS A 77 -54.48 56.23 2.84
C LYS A 77 -53.44 55.41 2.07
N PRO A 78 -53.55 55.31 0.72
CA PRO A 78 -52.70 54.45 -0.09
C PRO A 78 -51.21 54.82 -0.10
N ASP A 79 -50.83 56.05 0.26
CA ASP A 79 -49.46 56.54 0.39
C ASP A 79 -48.82 56.25 1.77
N PHE A 80 -49.53 55.54 2.66
CA PHE A 80 -49.10 55.34 4.05
C PHE A 80 -48.01 54.27 4.22
N ILE A 81 -46.77 54.68 3.96
CA ILE A 81 -45.54 53.87 4.08
C ILE A 81 -45.47 53.04 5.37
N ASP A 82 -45.70 53.64 6.54
CA ASP A 82 -45.65 52.92 7.83
C ASP A 82 -46.71 51.80 7.90
N GLY A 83 -47.85 51.97 7.22
CA GLY A 83 -48.88 50.94 7.08
C GLY A 83 -48.40 49.73 6.27
N TYR A 84 -47.67 49.96 5.17
CA TYR A 84 -47.09 48.87 4.38
C TYR A 84 -45.97 48.13 5.12
N ILE A 85 -45.10 48.86 5.82
CA ILE A 85 -44.01 48.24 6.62
C ILE A 85 -44.59 47.37 7.73
N ASN A 86 -45.59 47.88 8.46
CA ASN A 86 -46.23 47.12 9.54
C ASN A 86 -47.10 45.96 9.02
N LEU A 87 -47.76 46.13 7.86
CA LEU A 87 -48.46 45.05 7.16
C LEU A 87 -47.49 43.93 6.76
N ALA A 88 -46.38 44.26 6.08
CA ALA A 88 -45.37 43.28 5.67
C ALA A 88 -44.81 42.51 6.88
N ALA A 89 -44.44 43.23 7.95
CA ALA A 89 -43.95 42.63 9.18
C ALA A 89 -45.02 41.83 9.97
N ALA A 90 -46.31 41.94 9.63
CA ALA A 90 -47.38 41.07 10.13
C ALA A 90 -47.62 39.85 9.22
N LEU A 91 -47.55 40.03 7.89
CA LEU A 91 -47.56 38.96 6.90
C LEU A 91 -46.43 37.95 7.12
N VAL A 92 -45.17 38.41 7.31
CA VAL A 92 -44.03 37.53 7.64
C VAL A 92 -44.29 36.73 8.92
N ALA A 93 -44.87 37.37 9.94
CA ALA A 93 -45.22 36.70 11.19
C ALA A 93 -46.38 35.69 11.06
N ALA A 94 -47.24 35.85 10.04
CA ALA A 94 -48.34 34.95 9.70
C ALA A 94 -47.97 33.88 8.64
N GLY A 95 -46.79 33.96 8.02
CA GLY A 95 -46.33 33.04 6.97
C GLY A 95 -46.66 33.45 5.53
N ASP A 96 -47.32 34.59 5.31
CA ASP A 96 -47.68 35.12 3.98
C ASP A 96 -46.49 35.87 3.36
N MET A 97 -45.51 35.12 2.85
CA MET A 97 -44.26 35.69 2.33
C MET A 97 -44.45 36.46 1.01
N GLU A 98 -45.39 36.03 0.15
CA GLU A 98 -45.67 36.75 -1.10
C GLU A 98 -46.35 38.10 -0.81
N GLY A 99 -47.36 38.11 0.08
CA GLY A 99 -47.99 39.34 0.55
C GLY A 99 -47.00 40.27 1.27
N ALA A 100 -46.04 39.73 2.03
CA ALA A 100 -44.98 40.51 2.66
C ALA A 100 -44.07 41.21 1.63
N VAL A 101 -43.59 40.47 0.61
CA VAL A 101 -42.76 41.03 -0.46
C VAL A 101 -43.55 42.10 -1.23
N GLN A 102 -44.80 41.84 -1.60
CA GLN A 102 -45.64 42.84 -2.28
C GLN A 102 -45.80 44.12 -1.44
N ALA A 103 -46.08 44.00 -0.14
CA ALA A 103 -46.23 45.15 0.75
C ALA A 103 -44.93 45.95 0.91
N TYR A 104 -43.76 45.30 1.04
CA TYR A 104 -42.47 45.98 1.06
C TYR A 104 -42.10 46.63 -0.28
N VAL A 105 -42.46 46.01 -1.42
CA VAL A 105 -42.31 46.64 -2.75
C VAL A 105 -43.19 47.90 -2.86
N SER A 106 -44.44 47.88 -2.39
CA SER A 106 -45.30 49.06 -2.35
C SER A 106 -44.71 50.17 -1.45
N ALA A 107 -44.17 49.85 -0.27
CA ALA A 107 -43.48 50.83 0.56
C ALA A 107 -42.31 51.52 -0.20
N LEU A 108 -41.53 50.75 -0.96
CA LEU A 108 -40.41 51.25 -1.77
C LEU A 108 -40.84 52.00 -3.04
N GLN A 109 -42.08 51.85 -3.51
CA GLN A 109 -42.64 52.68 -4.57
C GLN A 109 -42.97 54.10 -4.08
N TYR A 110 -43.46 54.23 -2.84
CA TYR A 110 -43.78 55.54 -2.25
C TYR A 110 -42.55 56.27 -1.66
N ASN A 111 -41.62 55.54 -1.06
CA ASN A 111 -40.31 56.08 -0.70
C ASN A 111 -39.21 55.06 -1.02
N PRO A 112 -38.44 55.28 -2.11
CA PRO A 112 -37.33 54.41 -2.46
C PRO A 112 -36.29 54.27 -1.35
N ASP A 113 -35.98 55.32 -0.59
CA ASP A 113 -34.79 55.38 0.28
C ASP A 113 -34.95 54.73 1.67
N LEU A 114 -35.92 53.82 1.79
CA LEU A 114 -36.13 52.96 2.95
C LEU A 114 -35.10 51.80 2.95
N TYR A 115 -33.85 52.10 3.28
CA TYR A 115 -32.76 51.10 3.29
C TYR A 115 -33.02 49.89 4.20
N CYS A 116 -33.72 50.07 5.34
CA CYS A 116 -34.16 48.95 6.18
C CYS A 116 -35.10 48.00 5.41
N VAL A 117 -36.10 48.54 4.72
CA VAL A 117 -37.06 47.76 3.93
C VAL A 117 -36.36 47.03 2.78
N ARG A 118 -35.33 47.63 2.18
CA ARG A 118 -34.46 46.94 1.19
C ARG A 118 -33.68 45.79 1.81
N SER A 119 -33.23 45.92 3.06
CA SER A 119 -32.56 44.83 3.78
C SER A 119 -33.51 43.69 4.13
N ASP A 120 -34.67 44.01 4.70
CA ASP A 120 -35.69 43.02 5.09
C ASP A 120 -36.23 42.26 3.86
N LEU A 121 -36.42 42.96 2.73
CA LEU A 121 -36.77 42.35 1.44
C LEU A 121 -35.62 41.52 0.85
N GLY A 122 -34.36 41.91 1.11
CA GLY A 122 -33.17 41.11 0.79
C GLY A 122 -33.09 39.79 1.55
N GLU A 123 -33.52 39.78 2.81
CA GLU A 123 -33.59 38.58 3.68
C GLU A 123 -34.71 37.63 3.20
N LEU A 124 -35.87 38.18 2.83
CA LEU A 124 -36.96 37.42 2.21
C LEU A 124 -36.55 36.82 0.85
N ALA A 125 -35.79 37.57 0.03
CA ALA A 125 -35.31 37.13 -1.28
C ALA A 125 -34.11 36.15 -1.26
N GLN A 126 -33.64 35.74 -0.07
CA GLN A 126 -32.52 34.82 0.11
C GLN A 126 -32.90 33.34 0.33
N SER A 127 -34.19 33.01 0.45
CA SER A 127 -34.63 31.73 1.04
C SER A 127 -35.44 30.82 0.09
N PRO A 128 -34.82 29.86 -0.62
CA PRO A 128 -35.55 28.86 -1.43
C PRO A 128 -36.17 27.71 -0.62
N SER A 129 -35.87 27.59 0.68
CA SER A 129 -35.97 26.32 1.43
C SER A 129 -36.64 26.43 2.81
N GLY A 130 -37.76 27.14 2.91
CA GLY A 130 -38.86 26.81 3.85
C GLY A 130 -38.66 27.01 5.36
N VAL A 131 -37.47 27.39 5.86
CA VAL A 131 -37.21 27.60 7.30
C VAL A 131 -36.82 29.06 7.56
N TRP A 132 -37.78 29.84 8.07
CA TRP A 132 -37.65 31.29 8.23
C TRP A 132 -37.21 31.68 9.65
N LYS A 133 -36.22 32.56 9.77
CA LYS A 133 -35.94 33.30 11.02
C LYS A 133 -36.73 34.62 11.03
N ARG A 134 -37.02 35.16 12.21
CA ARG A 134 -37.72 36.45 12.35
C ARG A 134 -36.77 37.61 12.04
N PRO A 135 -37.20 38.63 11.27
CA PRO A 135 -36.42 39.86 11.09
C PRO A 135 -36.14 40.54 12.43
N ARG A 136 -34.88 40.91 12.70
CA ARG A 136 -34.49 41.54 13.98
C ARG A 136 -34.74 43.06 14.03
N CYS A 137 -34.99 43.71 12.91
CA CYS A 137 -34.90 45.18 12.78
C CYS A 137 -36.15 45.98 13.23
N LEU A 138 -37.05 45.44 14.05
CA LEU A 138 -38.22 46.22 14.53
C LEU A 138 -38.73 45.94 15.97
N ALA A 139 -37.99 45.21 16.81
CA ALA A 139 -38.30 45.13 18.24
C ALA A 139 -37.09 44.70 19.10
N ASP A 140 -36.27 45.66 19.55
CA ASP A 140 -35.60 45.54 20.86
C ASP A 140 -35.06 46.88 21.39
N ARG A 141 -35.79 47.47 22.33
CA ARG A 141 -35.24 48.35 23.38
C ARG A 141 -35.99 48.04 24.66
N ASN A 142 -35.28 47.46 25.63
CA ASN A 142 -35.73 47.00 26.94
C ASN A 142 -36.52 45.67 26.94
N SER A 143 -35.80 44.55 26.87
CA SER A 143 -36.01 43.48 27.86
C SER A 143 -34.68 42.82 28.27
N LEU A 144 -34.52 42.53 29.55
CA LEU A 144 -33.42 41.73 30.08
C LEU A 144 -33.96 40.34 30.39
N GLY A 145 -33.40 39.33 29.72
CA GLY A 145 -33.40 37.90 30.08
C GLY A 145 -34.66 37.28 30.69
N GLN A 146 -35.38 36.48 29.92
CA GLN A 146 -36.00 35.25 30.43
C GLN A 146 -36.01 34.14 29.38
N HIS A 147 -35.27 33.06 29.65
CA HIS A 147 -35.56 31.76 29.04
C HIS A 147 -36.71 31.11 29.82
N GLN A 148 -37.71 30.59 29.12
CA GLN A 148 -38.49 29.45 29.60
C GLN A 148 -38.71 28.43 28.48
N SER A 149 -38.67 27.17 28.87
CA SER A 149 -39.00 26.01 28.05
C SER A 149 -40.49 25.68 28.13
N SER A 150 -41.04 25.06 27.09
CA SER A 150 -42.34 24.38 27.19
C SER A 150 -42.41 23.22 26.20
N SER A 151 -42.87 22.06 26.67
CA SER A 151 -43.09 20.84 25.88
C SER A 151 -44.56 20.44 25.88
N SER A 152 -45.05 19.88 24.77
CA SER A 152 -46.40 19.26 24.61
C SER A 152 -47.59 20.26 24.65
N SER A 153 -48.83 19.93 24.24
CA SER A 153 -49.41 18.61 23.92
C SER A 153 -50.60 18.66 22.93
N CYS A 154 -50.86 17.51 22.27
CA CYS A 154 -52.16 16.93 21.86
C CYS A 154 -53.24 17.71 21.06
N GLY A 155 -53.76 17.03 20.02
CA GLY A 155 -55.10 17.22 19.46
C GLY A 155 -55.67 15.88 18.96
N ARG A 156 -56.98 15.62 19.14
CA ARG A 156 -57.66 14.36 18.75
C ARG A 156 -58.61 14.55 17.55
N PRO A 157 -58.79 13.53 16.68
CA PRO A 157 -59.99 13.38 15.84
C PRO A 157 -61.10 12.55 16.53
N PRO A 158 -62.37 12.59 16.06
CA PRO A 158 -63.49 11.86 16.65
C PRO A 158 -63.83 10.48 16.03
N GLU A 159 -64.48 9.67 16.87
CA GLU A 159 -65.21 8.38 16.69
C GLU A 159 -65.40 7.71 15.31
N LYS A 160 -65.17 6.38 15.26
CA LYS A 160 -66.23 5.37 14.94
C LYS A 160 -65.88 3.90 15.28
N VAL A 161 -66.64 3.35 16.24
CA VAL A 161 -67.28 2.02 16.37
C VAL A 161 -66.75 0.77 15.59
N GLN A 162 -66.66 -0.37 16.32
CA GLN A 162 -66.88 -1.81 15.96
C GLN A 162 -65.72 -2.86 15.87
N LYS A 163 -65.61 -3.63 16.97
CA LYS A 163 -65.58 -5.13 17.10
C LYS A 163 -64.40 -6.03 16.65
N CYS A 164 -64.29 -7.13 17.41
CA CYS A 164 -63.52 -8.40 17.23
C CYS A 164 -61.98 -8.34 17.44
N GLY A 165 -61.33 -9.32 18.08
CA GLY A 165 -61.85 -10.44 18.90
C GLY A 165 -60.84 -11.60 19.13
N ASN A 166 -60.67 -12.06 20.37
CA ASN A 166 -59.77 -13.16 20.85
C ASN A 166 -58.25 -12.87 20.67
N GLY A 167 -57.28 -13.46 21.38
CA GLY A 167 -57.20 -14.54 22.42
C GLY A 167 -55.84 -15.25 22.24
N PHE A 168 -55.04 -15.70 23.23
CA PHE A 168 -55.30 -16.21 24.59
C PHE A 168 -54.07 -16.08 25.54
N LEU A 169 -54.26 -16.54 26.79
CA LEU A 169 -53.36 -16.75 27.95
C LEU A 169 -51.98 -17.44 27.66
N CYS A 170 -50.99 -17.57 28.57
CA CYS A 170 -51.04 -17.59 30.06
C CYS A 170 -49.73 -17.19 30.81
N ARG A 171 -49.96 -16.87 32.09
CA ARG A 171 -49.11 -16.82 33.31
C ARG A 171 -48.00 -17.89 33.49
N LEU A 172 -46.93 -17.54 34.23
CA LEU A 172 -46.70 -17.96 35.64
C LEU A 172 -45.52 -17.25 36.33
N GLN A 173 -45.34 -17.46 37.64
CA GLN A 173 -44.30 -16.88 38.52
C GLN A 173 -43.49 -17.99 39.22
N THR A 174 -42.24 -17.73 39.63
CA THR A 174 -41.72 -18.17 40.95
C THR A 174 -40.42 -17.43 41.37
N THR A 175 -40.19 -17.36 42.68
CA THR A 175 -39.00 -16.87 43.43
C THR A 175 -38.24 -18.10 44.02
N PRO A 176 -37.24 -18.05 44.96
CA PRO A 176 -36.71 -16.95 45.80
C PRO A 176 -35.17 -16.94 46.00
N ALA A 177 -34.69 -16.21 47.02
CA ALA A 177 -33.28 -16.07 47.42
C ALA A 177 -32.99 -16.56 48.85
N ARG A 178 -31.73 -16.86 49.21
CA ARG A 178 -31.23 -16.85 50.61
C ARG A 178 -29.68 -17.00 50.78
N SER A 179 -29.12 -16.19 51.70
CA SER A 179 -28.10 -16.48 52.76
C SER A 179 -26.89 -17.43 52.55
N ALA A 180 -25.74 -17.28 53.23
CA ALA A 180 -25.11 -16.20 54.03
C ALA A 180 -23.71 -16.65 54.54
N ASN A 181 -22.88 -15.72 55.04
CA ASN A 181 -21.61 -15.91 55.78
C ASN A 181 -20.46 -16.57 54.95
N THR A 182 -19.16 -16.38 55.20
CA THR A 182 -18.42 -15.98 56.41
C THR A 182 -17.23 -15.05 56.13
N SER A 183 -16.80 -14.25 57.11
CA SER A 183 -15.42 -13.73 57.22
C SER A 183 -14.67 -14.43 58.36
N PRO A 184 -13.32 -14.32 58.42
CA PRO A 184 -12.75 -13.71 59.62
C PRO A 184 -11.59 -12.73 59.38
N SER A 185 -11.25 -12.01 60.45
CA SER A 185 -10.33 -10.87 60.58
C SER A 185 -8.83 -11.14 60.43
N GLY A 186 -8.07 -10.10 60.02
CA GLY A 186 -6.61 -9.98 60.21
C GLY A 186 -6.14 -8.51 60.28
N HIS A 187 -5.70 -8.05 61.45
CA HIS A 187 -5.31 -6.67 61.78
C HIS A 187 -4.24 -6.70 62.91
N PRO A 188 -3.55 -5.59 63.24
CA PRO A 188 -3.08 -4.46 62.42
C PRO A 188 -1.60 -4.10 62.76
N ARG A 189 -1.06 -2.97 62.27
CA ARG A 189 -0.14 -2.10 63.06
C ARG A 189 -0.03 -0.68 62.52
N VAL A 190 0.24 0.27 63.42
CA VAL A 190 0.30 1.73 63.18
C VAL A 190 1.37 2.35 64.08
N THR A 191 2.20 3.24 63.53
CA THR A 191 2.95 4.37 64.15
C THR A 191 3.66 5.09 63.01
N GLN A 192 3.36 6.34 62.60
CA GLN A 192 3.42 7.65 63.29
C GLN A 192 4.82 8.14 63.71
N GLY A 193 5.16 9.34 63.22
CA GLY A 193 6.10 10.30 63.84
C GLY A 193 7.35 10.67 63.01
N THR A 194 7.87 11.91 63.01
CA THR A 194 7.27 13.26 63.21
C THR A 194 8.33 14.35 62.95
N ILE A 195 7.96 15.51 62.37
CA ILE A 195 8.64 16.84 62.48
C ILE A 195 10.07 16.95 61.86
N GLY A 196 10.49 18.02 61.18
CA GLY A 196 9.82 19.25 60.73
C GLY A 196 10.78 20.47 60.65
N LEU A 197 10.39 21.52 59.89
CA LEU A 197 11.09 22.83 59.75
C LEU A 197 12.47 22.77 59.02
N ARG A 198 13.09 23.84 58.49
CA ARG A 198 12.81 25.30 58.52
C ARG A 198 13.31 26.01 57.22
N ILE A 199 13.32 27.35 57.22
CA ILE A 199 13.45 28.26 56.05
C ILE A 199 14.84 28.96 55.96
N ARG A 200 15.25 29.37 54.73
CA ARG A 200 16.20 30.46 54.28
C ARG A 200 17.67 30.18 53.84
N LYS A 201 18.04 30.86 52.72
CA LYS A 201 19.38 31.38 52.24
C LYS A 201 20.47 30.35 51.81
N ILE A 202 20.97 30.31 50.55
CA ILE A 202 21.92 31.25 49.85
C ILE A 202 23.19 31.52 50.71
N PRO A 203 24.42 31.14 50.29
CA PRO A 203 25.08 31.62 49.05
C PRO A 203 25.98 30.62 48.25
N PHE A 204 26.80 31.17 47.35
CA PHE A 204 27.66 30.59 46.29
C PHE A 204 29.12 30.26 46.74
N HIS A 205 29.89 29.60 45.84
CA HIS A 205 31.38 29.55 45.75
C HIS A 205 32.17 28.77 46.84
N LEU A 206 33.41 28.29 46.64
CA LEU A 206 34.34 28.22 45.47
C LEU A 206 35.41 27.10 45.67
N LEU A 207 36.03 26.64 44.55
CA LEU A 207 37.42 26.13 44.33
C LEU A 207 37.38 25.14 43.13
N ALA A 208 38.05 25.26 41.96
CA ALA A 208 39.13 26.11 41.39
C ALA A 208 40.51 25.43 41.22
N ASP A 209 41.33 26.06 40.35
CA ASP A 209 42.69 25.71 39.85
C ASP A 209 42.71 24.68 38.70
N ASP A 210 43.45 24.84 37.58
CA ASP A 210 44.43 25.85 37.10
C ASP A 210 43.89 26.58 35.81
N LEU A 211 44.14 27.87 35.47
CA LEU A 211 45.37 28.68 35.25
C LEU A 211 46.13 28.33 33.94
N LEU A 212 46.55 29.24 33.02
CA LEU A 212 46.52 30.72 32.90
C LEU A 212 46.70 31.24 31.44
N LEU A 213 46.24 32.48 31.14
CA LEU A 213 46.70 33.47 30.10
C LEU A 213 46.60 33.09 28.59
N ALA A 214 46.38 33.98 27.59
CA ALA A 214 46.10 35.44 27.48
C ALA A 214 45.73 35.78 26.00
N GLU A 215 45.06 36.87 25.58
CA GLU A 215 44.17 37.85 26.26
C GLU A 215 43.09 38.42 25.28
N ARG A 216 43.13 39.70 24.84
CA ARG A 216 42.12 40.35 23.95
C ARG A 216 42.66 41.51 23.11
N PHE A 217 42.17 41.66 21.87
CA PHE A 217 41.84 42.90 21.11
C PHE A 217 41.06 42.44 19.85
N GLY A 218 40.30 43.24 19.06
CA GLY A 218 39.89 44.64 19.10
C GLY A 218 38.94 44.91 17.89
N THR A 219 38.17 46.02 17.88
CA THR A 219 37.16 46.33 16.84
C THR A 219 37.59 47.41 15.85
N ASN A 220 36.91 47.52 14.69
CA ASN A 220 36.87 48.66 13.73
C ASN A 220 38.11 48.84 12.81
N LEU A 221 38.08 49.45 11.59
CA LEU A 221 37.04 49.88 10.60
C LEU A 221 37.70 49.84 9.16
N PRO A 222 37.43 50.65 8.09
CA PRO A 222 36.68 50.15 6.91
C PRO A 222 37.43 50.28 5.52
N PRO A 223 36.93 50.83 4.37
CA PRO A 223 37.34 50.43 2.98
C PRO A 223 38.18 51.57 2.28
N PRO A 224 38.29 51.78 0.91
CA PRO A 224 37.70 51.12 -0.28
C PRO A 224 38.59 51.04 -1.59
N GLN A 225 37.93 50.75 -2.73
CA GLN A 225 38.19 51.21 -4.14
C GLN A 225 39.03 50.41 -5.19
N ASN A 226 38.31 50.07 -6.28
CA ASN A 226 38.59 50.32 -7.72
C ASN A 226 39.39 49.38 -8.67
N HIS A 227 38.79 49.26 -9.87
CA HIS A 227 39.24 48.79 -11.20
C HIS A 227 40.51 49.50 -11.76
N PRO A 228 41.23 49.03 -12.82
CA PRO A 228 40.75 48.36 -14.07
C PRO A 228 41.51 47.04 -14.41
N SER A 229 41.53 46.41 -15.61
CA SER A 229 41.28 46.84 -17.02
C SER A 229 40.97 45.71 -18.03
N TYR A 230 40.54 46.10 -19.23
CA TYR A 230 40.47 45.37 -20.53
C TYR A 230 41.47 46.03 -21.53
N PRO A 231 41.67 45.61 -22.82
CA PRO A 231 41.26 44.42 -23.60
C PRO A 231 42.44 43.79 -24.43
N VAL A 232 42.13 43.17 -25.59
CA VAL A 232 42.98 42.79 -26.76
C VAL A 232 43.59 41.36 -26.73
N ALA A 233 43.66 40.57 -27.82
CA ALA A 233 42.70 40.11 -28.85
C ALA A 233 43.41 39.73 -30.18
N ARG A 234 43.01 38.60 -30.82
CA ARG A 234 43.09 38.20 -32.26
C ARG A 234 42.80 36.68 -32.36
N SER A 235 41.77 36.20 -33.07
CA SER A 235 41.58 36.00 -34.54
C SER A 235 42.42 34.87 -35.14
N GLY A 236 41.94 33.99 -36.02
CA GLY A 236 40.59 33.86 -36.64
C GLY A 236 40.62 32.83 -37.80
N GLU A 237 39.48 32.65 -38.50
CA GLU A 237 39.31 31.79 -39.72
C GLU A 237 39.44 30.26 -39.48
N GLY A 238 38.76 29.32 -40.18
CA GLY A 238 37.67 29.36 -41.19
C GLY A 238 36.93 27.99 -41.20
N THR A 239 35.64 27.86 -41.59
CA THR A 239 35.12 27.52 -42.94
C THR A 239 35.63 26.17 -43.53
N GLU A 240 34.85 25.26 -44.13
CA GLU A 240 33.39 25.20 -44.46
C GLU A 240 32.95 23.77 -44.90
N SER A 241 31.65 23.58 -45.24
CA SER A 241 31.00 22.38 -45.83
C SER A 241 30.89 21.12 -44.93
N VAL A 242 29.80 20.33 -44.83
CA VAL A 242 28.60 19.99 -45.64
C VAL A 242 28.75 18.79 -46.58
N ALA A 243 28.32 17.61 -46.11
CA ALA A 243 27.77 16.51 -46.91
C ALA A 243 26.87 15.59 -46.04
N ALA A 244 25.86 14.94 -46.63
CA ALA A 244 24.98 13.98 -45.95
C ALA A 244 25.65 12.59 -45.78
N TRP A 245 25.03 11.58 -45.15
CA TRP A 245 24.06 10.72 -45.84
C TRP A 245 23.15 9.88 -44.91
N ARG A 246 21.89 9.75 -45.34
CA ARG A 246 20.92 8.65 -45.13
C ARG A 246 20.54 8.15 -43.72
N VAL A 247 19.29 8.49 -43.39
CA VAL A 247 18.24 7.60 -42.85
C VAL A 247 18.49 6.09 -43.07
N ALA A 248 18.41 5.32 -41.99
CA ALA A 248 18.18 3.87 -42.00
C ALA A 248 17.28 3.43 -40.81
N GLY A 249 16.09 4.03 -40.71
CA GLY A 249 15.13 3.70 -39.65
C GLY A 249 14.58 2.27 -39.80
N THR A 250 15.15 1.32 -39.07
CA THR A 250 14.66 -0.06 -38.97
C THR A 250 13.91 -0.24 -37.66
N ALA A 251 12.59 -0.37 -37.73
CA ALA A 251 11.78 -0.71 -36.56
C ALA A 251 12.04 -2.16 -36.16
N TRP A 252 12.37 -2.40 -34.89
CA TRP A 252 12.32 -3.73 -34.30
C TRP A 252 11.02 -3.90 -33.51
N SER A 253 10.22 -4.86 -33.96
CA SER A 253 8.90 -5.16 -33.42
C SER A 253 8.99 -5.94 -32.11
N ALA A 254 8.24 -5.51 -31.09
CA ALA A 254 7.74 -6.43 -30.07
C ALA A 254 6.64 -7.34 -30.65
N ALA A 255 6.34 -8.44 -29.95
CA ALA A 255 5.51 -9.58 -30.36
C ALA A 255 6.16 -10.49 -31.45
N GLY A 256 5.78 -11.78 -31.59
CA GLY A 256 4.75 -12.55 -30.89
C GLY A 256 5.29 -13.84 -30.24
N ALA A 257 4.65 -14.45 -29.25
CA ALA A 257 3.24 -14.88 -29.18
C ALA A 257 2.97 -16.19 -29.94
N ARG A 258 2.62 -17.22 -29.15
CA ARG A 258 1.43 -18.09 -29.27
C ARG A 258 0.84 -18.21 -30.69
N SER A 259 1.01 -19.40 -31.27
CA SER A 259 0.45 -19.78 -32.56
C SER A 259 -1.08 -19.88 -32.54
N TRP A 260 -1.74 -19.13 -33.43
CA TRP A 260 -3.10 -19.43 -33.90
C TRP A 260 -3.09 -19.48 -35.43
N SER A 261 -3.49 -20.62 -35.99
CA SER A 261 -3.34 -20.91 -37.42
C SER A 261 -4.43 -20.23 -38.26
N ARG A 262 -4.06 -19.84 -39.49
CA ARG A 262 -4.99 -19.28 -40.48
C ARG A 262 -5.23 -20.27 -41.62
N ARG A 263 -6.49 -20.55 -41.94
CA ARG A 263 -6.90 -20.91 -43.32
C ARG A 263 -7.85 -19.85 -43.89
N ARG A 264 -7.46 -19.29 -45.04
CA ARG A 264 -8.38 -18.77 -46.08
C ARG A 264 -8.78 -19.98 -46.94
N ARG A 265 -9.86 -20.02 -47.73
CA ARG A 265 -10.81 -19.02 -48.27
C ARG A 265 -12.10 -19.80 -48.64
N GLY A 266 -13.29 -19.21 -48.63
CA GLY A 266 -14.50 -19.91 -49.10
C GLY A 266 -15.75 -19.02 -49.18
N VAL A 267 -16.58 -19.21 -50.20
CA VAL A 267 -17.78 -18.38 -50.48
C VAL A 267 -19.02 -19.27 -50.49
N ARG A 268 -20.08 -18.91 -49.74
CA ARG A 268 -21.52 -18.97 -50.13
C ARG A 268 -22.46 -18.52 -49.00
N ARG A 269 -23.61 -17.96 -49.40
CA ARG A 269 -24.90 -17.84 -48.68
C ARG A 269 -25.79 -19.06 -49.06
N PRO A 270 -26.99 -19.36 -48.48
CA PRO A 270 -27.93 -18.46 -47.77
C PRO A 270 -28.71 -19.07 -46.56
N GLN A 271 -29.74 -18.33 -46.07
CA GLN A 271 -30.91 -18.79 -45.28
C GLN A 271 -30.66 -19.36 -43.84
N ALA A 272 -31.56 -19.25 -42.84
CA ALA A 272 -32.76 -18.41 -42.67
C ALA A 272 -33.12 -18.14 -41.17
N ARG A 273 -33.88 -17.04 -40.98
CA ARG A 273 -34.83 -16.58 -39.93
C ARG A 273 -35.54 -17.64 -39.02
N PRO A 274 -36.32 -17.23 -37.97
CA PRO A 274 -36.26 -16.01 -37.12
C PRO A 274 -36.66 -16.21 -35.61
N CYS A 275 -36.52 -15.16 -34.79
CA CYS A 275 -37.51 -14.57 -33.84
C CYS A 275 -36.77 -13.49 -32.99
N ALA A 276 -37.14 -12.20 -32.91
CA ALA A 276 -38.41 -11.50 -32.62
C ALA A 276 -38.71 -11.39 -31.11
N GLY A 277 -39.08 -10.24 -30.52
CA GLY A 277 -39.29 -8.87 -31.04
C GLY A 277 -38.32 -7.82 -30.45
N GLU A 278 -38.10 -6.63 -31.06
CA GLU A 278 -38.98 -5.43 -31.14
C GLU A 278 -38.75 -4.45 -29.96
N ARG A 279 -38.77 -3.10 -30.07
CA ARG A 279 -38.77 -2.08 -31.16
C ARG A 279 -38.53 -0.69 -30.49
N ALA A 280 -38.25 0.47 -31.10
CA ALA A 280 -37.98 0.95 -32.48
C ALA A 280 -37.02 2.19 -32.37
N GLU A 281 -36.17 2.56 -33.35
CA GLU A 281 -36.41 3.54 -34.46
C GLU A 281 -36.68 5.01 -34.01
N ALA A 282 -36.33 6.10 -34.72
CA ALA A 282 -35.47 6.45 -35.88
C ALA A 282 -35.50 8.02 -36.01
N THR A 283 -34.73 8.81 -36.78
CA THR A 283 -33.58 8.77 -37.74
C THR A 283 -32.98 10.21 -37.76
N GLY A 284 -31.92 10.63 -38.48
CA GLY A 284 -30.95 9.96 -39.37
C GLY A 284 -30.46 10.86 -40.53
N ALA A 285 -29.19 10.73 -40.94
CA ALA A 285 -28.56 11.25 -42.18
C ALA A 285 -28.45 12.79 -42.38
N ALA A 286 -27.60 13.35 -43.27
CA ALA A 286 -26.24 13.01 -43.76
C ALA A 286 -25.74 14.15 -44.69
N PHE A 287 -24.42 14.39 -44.82
CA PHE A 287 -23.70 14.53 -46.12
C PHE A 287 -22.18 14.74 -45.96
N CYS A 288 -21.44 14.63 -47.07
CA CYS A 288 -19.98 14.77 -47.14
C CYS A 288 -19.51 16.12 -47.72
N ALA A 289 -18.38 16.63 -47.22
CA ALA A 289 -17.48 17.56 -47.92
C ALA A 289 -16.02 17.31 -47.47
N ARG A 290 -15.04 17.82 -48.23
CA ARG A 290 -13.60 17.47 -48.13
C ARG A 290 -12.76 18.67 -48.56
N ILE A 291 -11.67 19.02 -47.84
CA ILE A 291 -10.37 19.58 -48.34
C ILE A 291 -9.50 20.17 -47.20
N THR A 292 -8.19 19.86 -47.26
CA THR A 292 -6.96 20.41 -46.62
C THR A 292 -6.98 21.25 -45.33
N GLY A 293 -6.01 20.99 -44.44
CA GLY A 293 -5.54 21.95 -43.42
C GLY A 293 -4.53 21.37 -42.41
N THR A 294 -3.23 21.47 -42.68
CA THR A 294 -2.14 21.13 -41.73
C THR A 294 -1.64 22.38 -40.99
N PHE A 295 -1.37 22.30 -39.68
CA PHE A 295 -0.04 22.53 -39.06
C PHE A 295 -0.06 22.28 -37.54
N THR A 296 1.06 22.55 -36.84
CA THR A 296 1.44 21.91 -35.58
C THR A 296 1.68 22.85 -34.39
N CYS A 297 1.35 22.34 -33.20
CA CYS A 297 2.08 22.40 -31.91
C CYS A 297 3.09 23.54 -31.64
N THR A 298 2.90 24.25 -30.53
CA THR A 298 3.96 24.71 -29.58
C THR A 298 3.25 25.15 -28.27
N GLN A 299 3.53 24.50 -27.13
CA GLN A 299 4.56 24.82 -26.11
C GLN A 299 4.30 26.06 -25.23
N HIS A 300 4.40 25.86 -23.91
CA HIS A 300 4.26 26.90 -22.89
C HIS A 300 5.14 26.56 -21.67
N LEU A 301 6.03 27.48 -21.26
CA LEU A 301 6.83 27.60 -20.02
C LEU A 301 8.06 28.51 -20.31
N PRO A 302 8.74 29.14 -19.33
CA PRO A 302 8.46 29.24 -17.90
C PRO A 302 8.34 30.69 -17.36
N PHE A 303 8.03 30.83 -16.06
CA PHE A 303 8.02 32.09 -15.28
C PHE A 303 9.40 32.44 -14.69
N LYS A 304 9.69 33.75 -14.45
CA LYS A 304 10.53 34.22 -13.30
C LYS A 304 10.31 35.70 -12.90
N VAL A 305 9.64 35.90 -11.75
CA VAL A 305 9.85 36.83 -10.60
C VAL A 305 10.09 38.36 -10.79
N VAL A 306 9.55 39.14 -9.82
CA VAL A 306 9.78 40.57 -9.47
C VAL A 306 9.09 41.60 -10.41
N GLY A 307 8.43 42.67 -9.95
CA GLY A 307 8.03 43.05 -8.58
C GLY A 307 7.63 44.55 -8.47
N ALA A 308 6.98 44.91 -7.35
CA ALA A 308 6.59 46.27 -6.90
C ALA A 308 5.43 47.03 -7.61
N LEU A 309 4.73 47.81 -6.77
CA LEU A 309 3.71 48.85 -7.04
C LEU A 309 4.40 50.20 -7.41
N PRO A 310 3.70 51.32 -7.75
CA PRO A 310 2.24 51.60 -7.71
C PRO A 310 1.68 52.32 -8.98
N MET A 311 0.46 52.88 -8.87
CA MET A 311 -0.05 54.15 -9.48
C MET A 311 -1.21 54.08 -10.51
N TYR A 312 -2.29 54.78 -10.15
CA TYR A 312 -3.19 55.62 -10.98
C TYR A 312 -4.06 55.04 -12.12
N PHE A 313 -5.37 55.29 -11.99
CA PHE A 313 -6.33 55.44 -13.10
C PHE A 313 -6.08 56.74 -13.88
N PRO A 314 -6.45 56.77 -15.18
CA PRO A 314 -7.34 57.84 -15.63
C PRO A 314 -8.52 57.39 -16.52
N SER A 315 -9.53 58.25 -16.53
CA SER A 315 -10.87 58.22 -17.14
C SER A 315 -11.01 58.11 -18.67
N GLY A 316 -12.17 57.60 -19.12
CA GLY A 316 -12.79 57.86 -20.46
C GLY A 316 -13.39 56.59 -21.10
N SER A 317 -14.71 56.32 -21.07
CA SER A 317 -15.80 56.90 -21.89
C SER A 317 -15.59 56.73 -23.42
N GLN A 318 -16.49 56.15 -24.23
CA GLN A 318 -17.95 55.97 -24.11
C GLN A 318 -18.47 54.57 -24.58
N ARG A 319 -19.81 54.42 -24.66
CA ARG A 319 -20.61 53.23 -25.09
C ARG A 319 -20.83 53.24 -26.64
N PRO A 320 -21.74 52.46 -27.28
CA PRO A 320 -22.59 51.31 -26.82
C PRO A 320 -22.66 50.12 -27.81
N PHE A 321 -23.45 49.09 -27.49
CA PHE A 321 -24.52 48.61 -28.39
C PHE A 321 -25.62 47.85 -27.63
N CYS A 322 -26.85 47.89 -28.13
CA CYS A 322 -28.01 47.17 -27.60
C CYS A 322 -28.73 46.41 -28.72
N THR A 323 -29.42 45.32 -28.38
CA THR A 323 -30.54 44.78 -29.17
C THR A 323 -31.77 44.57 -28.27
N ARG A 324 -32.95 44.85 -28.83
CA ARG A 324 -34.28 44.55 -28.25
C ARG A 324 -34.75 43.20 -28.84
N SER A 325 -35.84 42.54 -28.42
CA SER A 325 -36.94 42.90 -27.51
C SER A 325 -37.38 41.65 -26.71
N SER A 326 -38.17 41.74 -25.64
CA SER A 326 -39.62 42.00 -25.69
C SER A 326 -40.12 42.76 -24.44
N ALA A 327 -41.40 43.16 -24.43
CA ALA A 327 -42.02 43.86 -23.30
C ALA A 327 -43.00 42.95 -22.56
N ALA A 328 -42.76 42.77 -21.26
CA ALA A 328 -43.61 42.10 -20.28
C ALA A 328 -43.45 42.84 -18.92
N PRO A 329 -44.40 42.72 -17.97
CA PRO A 329 -44.50 43.67 -16.85
C PRO A 329 -43.43 43.51 -15.74
N LEU A 330 -43.43 44.48 -14.82
CA LEU A 330 -42.55 44.59 -13.65
C LEU A 330 -42.70 43.41 -12.67
N GLN A 331 -42.06 42.28 -12.95
CA GLN A 331 -42.01 41.13 -12.04
C GLN A 331 -40.68 40.36 -12.08
N THR A 332 -39.58 41.06 -12.34
CA THR A 332 -38.23 40.50 -12.17
C THR A 332 -37.92 40.36 -10.69
N VAL A 333 -37.69 39.13 -10.22
CA VAL A 333 -37.27 38.86 -8.84
C VAL A 333 -35.92 39.55 -8.57
N LEU A 334 -35.92 40.53 -7.68
CA LEU A 334 -34.70 41.14 -7.16
C LEU A 334 -34.01 40.13 -6.23
N GLY A 335 -33.03 39.39 -6.76
CA GLY A 335 -32.21 38.50 -5.93
C GLY A 335 -31.52 39.30 -4.81
N GLY A 336 -31.55 38.80 -3.58
CA GLY A 336 -31.30 39.59 -2.37
C GLY A 336 -30.01 40.41 -2.33
N TRP A 337 -28.96 39.97 -3.05
CA TRP A 337 -27.69 40.73 -3.23
C TRP A 337 -27.93 42.17 -3.73
N ALA A 338 -28.84 42.36 -4.70
CA ALA A 338 -29.15 43.67 -5.27
C ALA A 338 -29.92 44.54 -4.27
N CYS A 339 -30.73 43.94 -3.41
CA CYS A 339 -31.47 44.61 -2.34
C CYS A 339 -30.50 45.12 -1.26
N TYR A 340 -29.52 44.30 -0.85
CA TYR A 340 -28.48 44.72 0.10
C TYR A 340 -27.55 45.79 -0.49
N LEU A 341 -27.11 45.66 -1.75
CA LEU A 341 -26.34 46.71 -2.42
C LEU A 341 -27.13 48.02 -2.48
N LYS A 342 -28.41 47.99 -2.82
CA LYS A 342 -29.26 49.19 -2.88
C LYS A 342 -29.62 49.75 -1.49
N ALA A 343 -29.53 48.94 -0.42
CA ALA A 343 -29.56 49.44 0.96
C ALA A 343 -28.24 50.15 1.33
N ILE A 344 -27.09 49.59 0.95
CA ILE A 344 -25.76 50.16 1.16
C ILE A 344 -25.56 51.47 0.38
N GLU A 345 -26.03 51.55 -0.88
CA GLU A 345 -25.98 52.78 -1.68
C GLU A 345 -26.74 53.94 -1.04
N THR A 346 -27.88 53.67 -0.40
CA THR A 346 -28.69 54.69 0.29
C THR A 346 -28.15 55.01 1.69
N GLN A 347 -27.64 54.02 2.42
CA GLN A 347 -27.08 54.20 3.77
C GLN A 347 -25.76 53.42 3.93
N PRO A 348 -24.62 53.98 3.51
CA PRO A 348 -23.32 53.28 3.52
C PRO A 348 -22.88 52.75 4.88
N ASN A 349 -23.33 53.37 5.99
CA ASN A 349 -22.96 52.98 7.35
C ASN A 349 -23.83 51.85 7.93
N PHE A 350 -24.75 51.24 7.17
CA PHE A 350 -25.68 50.23 7.68
C PHE A 350 -25.04 48.83 7.74
N ALA A 351 -24.34 48.54 8.83
CA ALA A 351 -23.53 47.33 9.04
C ALA A 351 -24.26 45.99 8.77
N VAL A 352 -25.57 45.91 9.02
CA VAL A 352 -26.36 44.68 8.80
C VAL A 352 -26.41 44.29 7.32
N ALA A 353 -26.64 45.24 6.40
CA ALA A 353 -26.62 44.92 4.97
C ALA A 353 -25.22 44.52 4.48
N TRP A 354 -24.15 45.08 5.05
CA TRP A 354 -22.78 44.62 4.78
C TRP A 354 -22.56 43.18 5.25
N SER A 355 -23.01 42.81 6.45
CA SER A 355 -22.90 41.43 6.95
C SER A 355 -23.73 40.46 6.11
N ASN A 356 -24.99 40.78 5.81
CA ASN A 356 -25.86 39.90 5.03
C ASN A 356 -25.37 39.74 3.58
N LEU A 357 -24.75 40.77 2.99
CA LEU A 357 -24.08 40.68 1.68
C LEU A 357 -22.80 39.83 1.77
N GLY A 358 -22.05 39.88 2.87
CA GLY A 358 -20.96 38.94 3.16
C GLY A 358 -21.44 37.48 3.18
N CYS A 359 -22.62 37.22 3.78
CA CYS A 359 -23.25 35.90 3.75
C CYS A 359 -23.63 35.45 2.32
N VAL A 360 -24.09 36.36 1.44
CA VAL A 360 -24.32 36.04 0.01
C VAL A 360 -23.03 35.56 -0.64
N PHE A 361 -21.96 36.34 -0.53
CA PHE A 361 -20.70 36.00 -1.19
C PHE A 361 -20.07 34.72 -0.64
N ASN A 362 -20.20 34.42 0.66
CA ASN A 362 -19.72 33.13 1.18
C ASN A 362 -20.51 31.95 0.61
N ALA A 363 -21.84 32.07 0.53
CA ALA A 363 -22.70 31.05 -0.10
C ALA A 363 -22.45 30.88 -1.62
N GLN A 364 -21.79 31.85 -2.26
CA GLN A 364 -21.35 31.79 -3.66
C GLN A 364 -19.90 31.27 -3.83
N GLY A 365 -19.16 31.04 -2.74
CA GLY A 365 -17.75 30.67 -2.76
C GLY A 365 -16.78 31.85 -2.95
N GLU A 366 -17.28 33.09 -2.98
CA GLU A 366 -16.52 34.32 -3.15
C GLU A 366 -15.89 34.80 -1.82
N ILE A 367 -15.06 33.93 -1.24
CA ILE A 367 -14.46 34.05 0.10
C ILE A 367 -13.82 35.42 0.35
N TRP A 368 -13.09 35.98 -0.61
CA TRP A 368 -12.41 37.28 -0.46
C TRP A 368 -13.39 38.46 -0.42
N LEU A 369 -14.50 38.40 -1.16
CA LEU A 369 -15.57 39.39 -1.08
C LEU A 369 -16.32 39.24 0.25
N ALA A 370 -16.62 38.00 0.66
CA ALA A 370 -17.24 37.74 1.96
C ALA A 370 -16.44 38.34 3.12
N ILE A 371 -15.13 38.07 3.18
CA ILE A 371 -14.19 38.67 4.15
C ILE A 371 -14.28 40.20 4.10
N HIS A 372 -14.18 40.83 2.93
CA HIS A 372 -14.25 42.29 2.80
C HIS A 372 -15.57 42.86 3.36
N HIS A 373 -16.70 42.26 3.02
CA HIS A 373 -18.01 42.75 3.46
C HIS A 373 -18.24 42.54 4.97
N PHE A 374 -17.74 41.43 5.56
CA PHE A 374 -17.75 41.24 7.01
C PHE A 374 -16.80 42.20 7.74
N GLU A 375 -15.59 42.45 7.22
CA GLU A 375 -14.66 43.47 7.74
C GLU A 375 -15.30 44.86 7.78
N LYS A 376 -16.03 45.23 6.72
CA LYS A 376 -16.79 46.49 6.69
C LYS A 376 -17.91 46.50 7.73
N ALA A 377 -18.64 45.40 7.90
CA ALA A 377 -19.68 45.30 8.93
C ALA A 377 -19.13 45.55 10.35
N VAL A 378 -18.04 44.87 10.74
CA VAL A 378 -17.44 45.06 12.09
C VAL A 378 -16.69 46.38 12.26
N THR A 379 -16.28 47.04 11.16
CA THR A 379 -15.73 48.40 11.20
C THR A 379 -16.84 49.44 11.45
N LEU A 380 -18.04 49.21 10.92
CA LEU A 380 -19.19 50.09 11.06
C LEU A 380 -19.95 49.89 12.39
N ASP A 381 -20.01 48.66 12.90
CA ASP A 381 -20.46 48.37 14.27
C ASP A 381 -19.47 47.42 14.99
N PRO A 382 -18.56 47.96 15.82
CA PRO A 382 -17.61 47.17 16.61
C PRO A 382 -18.23 46.27 17.69
N ASN A 383 -19.55 46.30 17.91
CA ASN A 383 -20.26 45.41 18.83
C ASN A 383 -21.06 44.32 18.11
N PHE A 384 -20.98 44.23 16.77
CA PHE A 384 -21.79 43.30 15.97
C PHE A 384 -21.28 41.86 16.07
N LEU A 385 -21.72 41.16 17.12
CA LEU A 385 -21.33 39.79 17.47
C LEU A 385 -21.41 38.81 16.29
N ASP A 386 -22.56 38.73 15.60
CA ASP A 386 -22.75 37.78 14.50
C ASP A 386 -21.79 38.03 13.33
N ALA A 387 -21.44 39.30 13.05
CA ALA A 387 -20.47 39.64 12.02
C ALA A 387 -19.05 39.22 12.39
N TYR A 388 -18.64 39.29 13.67
CA TYR A 388 -17.36 38.73 14.12
C TYR A 388 -17.32 37.20 14.07
N ILE A 389 -18.43 36.52 14.38
CA ILE A 389 -18.53 35.05 14.29
C ILE A 389 -18.42 34.62 12.82
N ASN A 390 -19.18 35.24 11.92
CA ASN A 390 -19.14 34.94 10.50
C ASN A 390 -17.78 35.28 9.86
N LEU A 391 -17.17 36.42 10.23
CA LEU A 391 -15.80 36.75 9.83
C LEU A 391 -14.79 35.69 10.29
N GLY A 392 -14.90 35.20 11.53
CA GLY A 392 -14.08 34.11 12.05
C GLY A 392 -14.24 32.80 11.26
N ASN A 393 -15.48 32.45 10.91
CA ASN A 393 -15.80 31.26 10.11
C ASN A 393 -15.14 31.32 8.71
N VAL A 394 -15.34 32.43 7.98
CA VAL A 394 -14.78 32.57 6.62
C VAL A 394 -13.25 32.71 6.64
N LEU A 395 -12.68 33.37 7.66
CA LEU A 395 -11.22 33.42 7.82
C LEU A 395 -10.62 32.05 8.15
N LYS A 396 -11.37 31.16 8.84
CA LYS A 396 -11.00 29.76 9.03
C LYS A 396 -11.05 28.99 7.71
N GLU A 397 -12.13 29.11 6.94
CA GLU A 397 -12.27 28.50 5.61
C GLU A 397 -11.14 28.93 4.66
N ALA A 398 -10.74 30.20 4.71
CA ALA A 398 -9.60 30.77 3.99
C ALA A 398 -8.21 30.38 4.57
N ARG A 399 -8.16 29.63 5.68
CA ARG A 399 -6.94 29.25 6.44
C ARG A 399 -6.10 30.44 6.97
N ILE A 400 -6.73 31.59 7.19
CA ILE A 400 -6.08 32.80 7.72
C ILE A 400 -6.23 32.82 9.26
N PHE A 401 -5.66 31.78 9.90
CA PHE A 401 -5.97 31.38 11.27
C PHE A 401 -5.78 32.49 12.32
N ASP A 402 -4.69 33.27 12.26
CA ASP A 402 -4.43 34.33 13.24
C ASP A 402 -5.54 35.40 13.27
N ARG A 403 -6.11 35.69 12.09
CA ARG A 403 -7.24 36.63 11.95
C ARG A 403 -8.56 35.99 12.38
N ALA A 404 -8.74 34.68 12.14
CA ALA A 404 -9.90 33.93 12.62
C ALA A 404 -9.92 33.88 14.16
N VAL A 405 -8.78 33.57 14.80
CA VAL A 405 -8.58 33.62 16.26
C VAL A 405 -8.91 35.02 16.80
N ALA A 406 -8.40 36.09 16.18
CA ALA A 406 -8.73 37.46 16.58
C ALA A 406 -10.23 37.78 16.48
N GLY A 407 -10.91 37.31 15.42
CA GLY A 407 -12.35 37.44 15.24
C GLY A 407 -13.16 36.73 16.34
N TYR A 408 -12.86 35.45 16.59
CA TYR A 408 -13.53 34.67 17.64
C TYR A 408 -13.25 35.20 19.05
N LEU A 409 -12.01 35.59 19.36
CA LEU A 409 -11.68 36.22 20.65
C LEU A 409 -12.42 37.55 20.84
N ARG A 410 -12.69 38.30 19.76
CA ARG A 410 -13.53 39.51 19.85
C ARG A 410 -15.01 39.17 20.05
N ALA A 411 -15.54 38.17 19.36
CA ALA A 411 -16.88 37.64 19.62
C ALA A 411 -17.03 37.15 21.08
N LEU A 412 -16.05 36.44 21.63
CA LEU A 412 -16.03 36.03 23.04
C LEU A 412 -15.89 37.21 24.01
N SER A 413 -15.19 38.29 23.62
CA SER A 413 -15.15 39.51 24.45
C SER A 413 -16.49 40.27 24.48
N LEU A 414 -17.39 40.02 23.53
CA LEU A 414 -18.76 40.52 23.51
C LEU A 414 -19.76 39.53 24.17
N SER A 415 -19.51 38.22 24.06
CA SER A 415 -20.31 37.15 24.67
C SER A 415 -19.44 35.99 25.19
N PRO A 416 -18.92 36.07 26.44
CA PRO A 416 -17.94 35.11 26.96
C PRO A 416 -18.45 33.66 27.10
N ASN A 417 -19.77 33.49 27.20
CA ASN A 417 -20.41 32.20 27.45
C ASN A 417 -20.94 31.52 26.16
N HIS A 418 -20.51 31.97 24.98
CA HIS A 418 -21.00 31.46 23.70
C HIS A 418 -20.32 30.13 23.30
N ALA A 419 -20.88 28.99 23.73
CA ALA A 419 -20.33 27.65 23.52
C ALA A 419 -19.85 27.36 22.08
N VAL A 420 -20.66 27.70 21.07
CA VAL A 420 -20.31 27.49 19.64
C VAL A 420 -19.05 28.27 19.22
N VAL A 421 -18.79 29.45 19.77
CA VAL A 421 -17.59 30.25 19.43
C VAL A 421 -16.35 29.66 20.10
N HIS A 422 -16.46 29.14 21.33
CA HIS A 422 -15.39 28.32 21.92
C HIS A 422 -15.11 27.08 21.06
N GLY A 423 -16.16 26.38 20.59
CA GLY A 423 -16.01 25.24 19.67
C GLY A 423 -15.28 25.61 18.36
N ASN A 424 -15.71 26.66 17.67
CA ASN A 424 -15.09 27.09 16.41
C ASN A 424 -13.65 27.63 16.59
N LEU A 425 -13.36 28.28 17.72
CA LEU A 425 -12.01 28.70 18.11
C LEU A 425 -11.11 27.48 18.40
N ALA A 426 -11.61 26.48 19.12
CA ALA A 426 -10.91 25.23 19.38
C ALA A 426 -10.58 24.47 18.08
N CYS A 427 -11.47 24.50 17.08
CA CYS A 427 -11.18 23.99 15.73
C CYS A 427 -10.00 24.70 15.06
N VAL A 428 -9.85 26.03 15.24
CA VAL A 428 -8.69 26.75 14.69
C VAL A 428 -7.41 26.42 15.45
N TYR A 429 -7.44 26.34 16.78
CA TYR A 429 -6.29 25.88 17.56
C TYR A 429 -5.87 24.44 17.20
N TYR A 430 -6.84 23.58 16.92
CA TYR A 430 -6.59 22.22 16.42
C TYR A 430 -5.90 22.24 15.04
N GLU A 431 -6.42 23.01 14.07
CA GLU A 431 -5.82 23.16 12.74
C GLU A 431 -4.46 23.90 12.73
N GLN A 432 -4.15 24.66 13.78
CA GLN A 432 -2.82 25.23 14.04
C GLN A 432 -1.84 24.27 14.76
N GLY A 433 -2.28 23.06 15.15
CA GLY A 433 -1.46 22.11 15.92
C GLY A 433 -1.31 22.45 17.42
N LEU A 434 -2.09 23.40 17.94
CA LEU A 434 -2.11 23.81 19.35
C LEU A 434 -3.04 22.90 20.17
N ILE A 435 -2.76 21.58 20.13
CA ILE A 435 -3.68 20.51 20.57
C ILE A 435 -4.13 20.67 22.04
N ASP A 436 -3.24 21.06 22.95
CA ASP A 436 -3.59 21.30 24.36
C ASP A 436 -4.61 22.44 24.53
N LEU A 437 -4.38 23.57 23.84
CA LEU A 437 -5.27 24.72 23.88
C LEU A 437 -6.62 24.43 23.20
N ALA A 438 -6.61 23.61 22.15
CA ALA A 438 -7.84 23.10 21.55
C ALA A 438 -8.65 22.23 22.53
N ILE A 439 -8.01 21.27 23.22
CA ILE A 439 -8.65 20.39 24.22
C ILE A 439 -9.34 21.20 25.31
N ASP A 440 -8.64 22.16 25.93
CA ASP A 440 -9.21 22.95 27.02
C ASP A 440 -10.31 23.91 26.53
N THR A 441 -10.21 24.42 25.29
CA THR A 441 -11.26 25.26 24.69
C THR A 441 -12.50 24.43 24.28
N TYR A 442 -12.35 23.20 23.79
CA TYR A 442 -13.48 22.27 23.57
C TYR A 442 -14.16 21.89 24.88
N ARG A 443 -13.38 21.59 25.94
CA ARG A 443 -13.91 21.34 27.29
C ARG A 443 -14.73 22.55 27.76
N ARG A 444 -14.25 23.77 27.55
CA ARG A 444 -15.01 24.99 27.88
C ARG A 444 -16.30 25.14 27.07
N ALA A 445 -16.31 24.75 25.79
CA ALA A 445 -17.53 24.69 24.99
C ALA A 445 -18.56 23.70 25.57
N ILE A 446 -18.10 22.53 26.02
CA ILE A 446 -18.93 21.47 26.64
C ILE A 446 -19.45 21.87 28.02
N GLU A 447 -18.64 22.54 28.85
CA GLU A 447 -19.09 23.13 30.14
C GLU A 447 -20.25 24.11 29.94
N LEU A 448 -20.18 24.93 28.89
CA LEU A 448 -21.19 25.93 28.55
C LEU A 448 -22.43 25.31 27.88
N GLN A 449 -22.27 24.21 27.14
CA GLN A 449 -23.36 23.48 26.49
C GLN A 449 -23.12 21.95 26.53
N PRO A 450 -23.56 21.25 27.60
CA PRO A 450 -23.35 19.80 27.74
C PRO A 450 -24.06 18.93 26.68
N HIS A 451 -24.99 19.50 25.91
CA HIS A 451 -25.66 18.86 24.77
C HIS A 451 -25.10 19.43 23.45
N PHE A 452 -23.85 19.08 23.13
CA PHE A 452 -23.14 19.54 21.93
C PHE A 452 -22.28 18.40 21.33
N PRO A 453 -22.87 17.47 20.55
CA PRO A 453 -22.21 16.26 20.04
C PRO A 453 -20.91 16.55 19.28
N ASP A 454 -20.90 17.59 18.45
CA ASP A 454 -19.78 17.98 17.60
C ASP A 454 -18.55 18.38 18.45
N ALA A 455 -18.78 19.06 19.58
CA ALA A 455 -17.71 19.43 20.51
C ALA A 455 -17.11 18.21 21.22
N TYR A 456 -17.91 17.20 21.59
CA TYR A 456 -17.38 15.93 22.10
C TYR A 456 -16.60 15.16 21.03
N CYS A 457 -17.08 15.14 19.77
CA CYS A 457 -16.40 14.50 18.66
C CYS A 457 -15.06 15.17 18.33
N ASN A 458 -15.00 16.50 18.34
CA ASN A 458 -13.80 17.26 18.04
C ASN A 458 -12.81 17.30 19.23
N LEU A 459 -13.30 17.27 20.47
CA LEU A 459 -12.50 16.96 21.65
C LEU A 459 -11.87 15.57 21.53
N ALA A 460 -12.63 14.55 21.11
CA ALA A 460 -12.14 13.20 20.93
C ALA A 460 -11.08 13.09 19.80
N ASN A 461 -11.20 13.86 18.71
CA ASN A 461 -10.17 14.00 17.70
C ASN A 461 -8.87 14.55 18.30
N ALA A 462 -8.94 15.67 19.04
CA ALA A 462 -7.77 16.29 19.66
C ALA A 462 -7.13 15.41 20.76
N LEU A 463 -7.95 14.73 21.57
CA LEU A 463 -7.50 13.75 22.58
C LEU A 463 -6.84 12.53 21.94
N LYS A 464 -7.32 12.06 20.78
CA LYS A 464 -6.67 10.99 20.01
C LYS A 464 -5.30 11.44 19.49
N GLU A 465 -5.19 12.65 18.93
CA GLU A 465 -3.93 13.14 18.38
C GLU A 465 -2.85 13.29 19.45
N LYS A 466 -3.21 13.86 20.60
CA LYS A 466 -2.39 13.85 21.83
C LYS A 466 -2.15 12.44 22.39
N GLY A 467 -3.12 11.55 22.19
CA GLY A 467 -3.15 10.14 22.62
C GLY A 467 -2.16 9.23 21.91
N ASN A 468 -1.64 9.63 20.74
CA ASN A 468 -0.52 8.94 20.07
C ASN A 468 0.75 8.80 20.94
N VAL A 469 0.82 9.50 22.08
CA VAL A 469 1.92 9.43 23.07
C VAL A 469 1.54 8.63 24.33
N ARG A 470 0.25 8.42 24.65
CA ARG A 470 -0.18 7.75 25.92
C ARG A 470 -1.50 6.99 25.79
N LYS A 471 -1.50 5.72 26.23
CA LYS A 471 -2.67 4.80 26.23
C LYS A 471 -3.91 5.35 26.96
N TYR A 472 -3.74 6.11 28.05
CA TYR A 472 -4.86 6.60 28.87
C TYR A 472 -5.78 7.59 28.12
N THR A 473 -5.23 8.49 27.31
CA THR A 473 -6.00 9.51 26.57
C THR A 473 -6.80 8.93 25.40
N VAL A 474 -6.46 7.73 24.92
CA VAL A 474 -7.28 7.00 23.92
C VAL A 474 -8.61 6.55 24.55
N SER A 475 -8.62 6.17 25.83
CA SER A 475 -9.85 5.82 26.55
C SER A 475 -10.75 7.04 26.78
N GLU A 476 -10.16 8.21 27.03
CA GLU A 476 -10.91 9.47 27.16
C GLU A 476 -11.55 9.88 25.81
N ALA A 477 -10.83 9.71 24.70
CA ALA A 477 -11.36 9.92 23.36
C ALA A 477 -12.52 8.96 23.04
N GLU A 478 -12.38 7.67 23.36
CA GLU A 478 -13.46 6.68 23.20
C GLU A 478 -14.72 7.03 24.02
N GLU A 479 -14.57 7.48 25.27
CA GLU A 479 -15.72 7.94 26.06
C GLU A 479 -16.34 9.22 25.51
N CYS A 480 -15.54 10.13 24.94
CA CYS A 480 -16.06 11.32 24.26
C CYS A 480 -16.89 10.96 23.01
N TYR A 481 -16.42 10.04 22.14
CA TYR A 481 -17.24 9.56 21.01
C TYR A 481 -18.51 8.85 21.49
N ASN A 482 -18.42 7.98 22.49
CA ASN A 482 -19.60 7.34 23.06
C ASN A 482 -20.57 8.37 23.68
N THR A 483 -20.09 9.49 24.22
CA THR A 483 -20.93 10.58 24.71
C THR A 483 -21.59 11.35 23.56
N ALA A 484 -20.87 11.66 22.49
CA ALA A 484 -21.45 12.24 21.27
C ALA A 484 -22.57 11.36 20.70
N LEU A 485 -22.37 10.04 20.68
CA LEU A 485 -23.36 9.06 20.19
C LEU A 485 -24.54 8.82 21.17
N ARG A 486 -24.32 8.97 22.48
CA ARG A 486 -25.42 9.00 23.48
C ARG A 486 -26.32 10.23 23.32
N LEU A 487 -25.74 11.37 22.91
CA LEU A 487 -26.46 12.62 22.66
C LEU A 487 -27.10 12.65 21.26
N CYS A 488 -26.45 12.09 20.25
CA CYS A 488 -26.92 12.00 18.87
C CYS A 488 -26.49 10.66 18.24
N PRO A 489 -27.36 9.62 18.29
CA PRO A 489 -27.06 8.30 17.72
C PRO A 489 -26.81 8.32 16.20
N THR A 490 -27.27 9.36 15.51
CA THR A 490 -27.10 9.57 14.06
C THR A 490 -25.95 10.52 13.73
N HIS A 491 -24.90 10.57 14.55
CA HIS A 491 -23.70 11.38 14.26
C HIS A 491 -22.64 10.58 13.50
N ALA A 492 -22.65 10.67 12.17
CA ALA A 492 -21.83 9.86 11.26
C ALA A 492 -20.32 9.96 11.54
N ASP A 493 -19.79 11.16 11.78
CA ASP A 493 -18.37 11.37 12.08
C ASP A 493 -17.92 10.68 13.37
N SER A 494 -18.74 10.72 14.43
CA SER A 494 -18.45 9.97 15.66
C SER A 494 -18.52 8.45 15.45
N LEU A 495 -19.40 7.95 14.58
CA LEU A 495 -19.42 6.52 14.22
C LEU A 495 -18.15 6.11 13.46
N ASN A 496 -17.74 6.87 12.45
CA ASN A 496 -16.51 6.64 11.68
C ASN A 496 -15.23 6.76 12.54
N ASN A 497 -15.17 7.75 13.43
CA ASN A 497 -13.97 8.01 14.22
C ASN A 497 -13.84 7.05 15.41
N LEU A 498 -14.97 6.61 16.01
CA LEU A 498 -14.97 5.48 16.93
C LEU A 498 -14.55 4.18 16.22
N ALA A 499 -15.06 3.92 15.01
CA ALA A 499 -14.64 2.77 14.21
C ALA A 499 -13.12 2.77 13.92
N ASN A 500 -12.53 3.94 13.63
CA ASN A 500 -11.08 4.09 13.48
C ASN A 500 -10.32 3.70 14.76
N ILE A 501 -10.80 4.11 15.94
CA ILE A 501 -10.21 3.67 17.23
C ILE A 501 -10.38 2.16 17.42
N LYS A 502 -11.56 1.58 17.12
CA LYS A 502 -11.77 0.12 17.24
C LYS A 502 -10.85 -0.67 16.31
N ARG A 503 -10.62 -0.20 15.08
CA ARG A 503 -9.63 -0.77 14.16
C ARG A 503 -8.22 -0.71 14.74
N GLU A 504 -7.82 0.41 15.33
CA GLU A 504 -6.50 0.62 15.95
C GLU A 504 -6.32 -0.18 17.26
N GLN A 505 -7.41 -0.52 17.96
CA GLN A 505 -7.42 -1.44 19.11
C GLN A 505 -7.36 -2.92 18.71
N GLY A 506 -7.57 -3.27 17.43
CA GLY A 506 -7.72 -4.65 16.96
C GLY A 506 -9.16 -5.20 17.00
N ASN A 507 -10.15 -4.41 17.43
CA ASN A 507 -11.58 -4.76 17.44
C ASN A 507 -12.19 -4.63 16.03
N ILE A 508 -11.70 -5.44 15.08
CA ILE A 508 -12.00 -5.31 13.64
C ILE A 508 -13.51 -5.43 13.34
N GLU A 509 -14.24 -6.34 13.98
CA GLU A 509 -15.68 -6.52 13.73
C GLU A 509 -16.55 -5.37 14.27
N GLU A 510 -16.17 -4.82 15.43
CA GLU A 510 -16.80 -3.64 16.02
C GLU A 510 -16.61 -2.42 15.09
N ALA A 511 -15.41 -2.26 14.52
CA ALA A 511 -15.11 -1.25 13.51
C ALA A 511 -15.99 -1.41 12.25
N VAL A 512 -16.07 -2.62 11.66
CA VAL A 512 -16.95 -2.87 10.48
C VAL A 512 -18.41 -2.52 10.78
N THR A 513 -18.90 -2.87 11.97
CA THR A 513 -20.28 -2.58 12.40
C THR A 513 -20.51 -1.07 12.52
N LEU A 514 -19.54 -0.33 13.06
CA LEU A 514 -19.63 1.11 13.23
C LEU A 514 -19.50 1.87 11.90
N TYR A 515 -18.61 1.47 10.98
CA TYR A 515 -18.56 2.07 9.64
C TYR A 515 -19.85 1.83 8.85
N ARG A 516 -20.44 0.62 8.92
CA ARG A 516 -21.73 0.34 8.25
C ARG A 516 -22.84 1.21 8.81
N LYS A 517 -22.93 1.40 10.13
CA LYS A 517 -23.85 2.37 10.76
C LYS A 517 -23.58 3.81 10.32
N ALA A 518 -22.33 4.22 10.15
CA ALA A 518 -21.99 5.56 9.64
C ALA A 518 -22.53 5.77 8.21
N LEU A 519 -22.52 4.72 7.38
CA LEU A 519 -23.03 4.74 6.00
C LEU A 519 -24.57 4.56 5.92
N GLU A 520 -25.19 3.86 6.86
CA GLU A 520 -26.65 3.83 7.04
C GLU A 520 -27.20 5.22 7.40
N VAL A 521 -26.44 5.98 8.21
CA VAL A 521 -26.76 7.37 8.60
C VAL A 521 -26.44 8.37 7.50
N PHE A 522 -25.30 8.24 6.82
CA PHE A 522 -24.86 9.15 5.75
C PHE A 522 -24.22 8.36 4.59
N PRO A 523 -25.00 7.99 3.55
CA PRO A 523 -24.51 7.18 2.44
C PRO A 523 -23.40 7.83 1.60
N GLU A 524 -23.43 9.15 1.39
CA GLU A 524 -22.37 9.87 0.64
C GLU A 524 -21.11 10.15 1.50
N PHE A 525 -20.80 9.33 2.51
CA PHE A 525 -19.62 9.53 3.36
C PHE A 525 -18.37 8.85 2.78
N ALA A 526 -17.68 9.53 1.86
CA ALA A 526 -16.49 9.00 1.16
C ALA A 526 -15.41 8.43 2.11
N ALA A 527 -15.17 9.09 3.25
CA ALA A 527 -14.17 8.64 4.23
C ALA A 527 -14.57 7.31 4.91
N ALA A 528 -15.83 7.15 5.31
CA ALA A 528 -16.31 5.90 5.89
C ALA A 528 -16.33 4.75 4.87
N HIS A 529 -16.66 5.03 3.60
CA HIS A 529 -16.50 4.07 2.51
C HIS A 529 -15.04 3.60 2.37
N SER A 530 -14.08 4.53 2.31
CA SER A 530 -12.65 4.21 2.17
C SER A 530 -12.09 3.46 3.39
N ASN A 531 -12.48 3.84 4.61
CA ASN A 531 -12.07 3.16 5.84
C ASN A 531 -12.66 1.75 5.96
N LEU A 532 -13.95 1.57 5.62
CA LEU A 532 -14.59 0.25 5.57
C LEU A 532 -13.92 -0.64 4.53
N ALA A 533 -13.62 -0.10 3.34
CA ALA A 533 -12.91 -0.82 2.29
C ALA A 533 -11.54 -1.32 2.74
N SER A 534 -10.78 -0.49 3.46
CA SER A 534 -9.48 -0.87 4.05
C SER A 534 -9.58 -2.02 5.05
N VAL A 535 -10.63 -2.05 5.88
CA VAL A 535 -10.87 -3.17 6.80
C VAL A 535 -11.35 -4.42 6.09
N LEU A 536 -12.21 -4.29 5.07
CA LEU A 536 -12.63 -5.41 4.24
C LEU A 536 -11.46 -6.03 3.46
N GLN A 537 -10.52 -5.21 2.99
CA GLN A 537 -9.26 -5.64 2.39
C GLN A 537 -8.42 -6.44 3.40
N GLN A 538 -8.25 -5.95 4.64
CA GLN A 538 -7.58 -6.68 5.72
C GLN A 538 -8.25 -8.03 6.05
N GLN A 539 -9.58 -8.11 5.93
CA GLN A 539 -10.36 -9.37 6.05
C GLN A 539 -10.31 -10.27 4.79
N GLY A 540 -9.57 -9.91 3.73
CA GLY A 540 -9.49 -10.65 2.47
C GLY A 540 -10.75 -10.56 1.59
N LYS A 541 -11.70 -9.67 1.92
CA LYS A 541 -12.96 -9.45 1.18
C LYS A 541 -12.75 -8.47 0.02
N LEU A 542 -11.76 -8.74 -0.83
CA LEU A 542 -11.22 -7.81 -1.83
C LEU A 542 -12.29 -7.25 -2.79
N GLN A 543 -13.31 -8.03 -3.14
CA GLN A 543 -14.42 -7.56 -4.00
C GLN A 543 -15.35 -6.55 -3.28
N GLU A 544 -15.66 -6.78 -2.00
CA GLU A 544 -16.47 -5.86 -1.18
C GLU A 544 -15.69 -4.56 -0.94
N ALA A 545 -14.39 -4.67 -0.63
CA ALA A 545 -13.48 -3.54 -0.54
C ALA A 545 -13.42 -2.72 -1.84
N LEU A 546 -13.25 -3.37 -2.99
CA LEU A 546 -13.20 -2.71 -4.30
C LEU A 546 -14.51 -1.97 -4.65
N MET A 547 -15.66 -2.46 -4.20
CA MET A 547 -16.93 -1.72 -4.33
C MET A 547 -16.93 -0.46 -3.47
N HIS A 548 -16.58 -0.56 -2.18
CA HIS A 548 -16.57 0.60 -1.30
C HIS A 548 -15.50 1.65 -1.69
N TYR A 549 -14.32 1.26 -2.19
CA TYR A 549 -13.35 2.22 -2.74
C TYR A 549 -13.87 2.96 -3.98
N LYS A 550 -14.52 2.25 -4.91
CA LYS A 550 -15.14 2.87 -6.10
C LYS A 550 -16.20 3.89 -5.71
N GLU A 551 -16.97 3.61 -4.66
CA GLU A 551 -18.00 4.51 -4.16
C GLU A 551 -17.40 5.74 -3.46
N ALA A 552 -16.35 5.57 -2.64
CA ALA A 552 -15.59 6.69 -2.09
C ALA A 552 -15.04 7.64 -3.19
N ILE A 553 -14.60 7.06 -4.31
CA ILE A 553 -14.09 7.79 -5.49
C ILE A 553 -15.24 8.41 -6.32
N ARG A 554 -16.43 7.80 -6.39
CA ARG A 554 -17.63 8.39 -7.01
C ARG A 554 -18.04 9.65 -6.26
N ILE A 555 -18.08 9.58 -4.94
CA ILE A 555 -18.44 10.69 -4.05
C ILE A 555 -17.35 11.78 -4.08
N SER A 556 -16.08 11.38 -4.05
CA SER A 556 -14.94 12.30 -4.04
C SER A 556 -13.87 11.93 -5.08
N PRO A 557 -13.99 12.42 -6.34
CA PRO A 557 -13.06 12.12 -7.43
C PRO A 557 -11.62 12.65 -7.24
N THR A 558 -11.38 13.41 -6.18
CA THR A 558 -10.06 13.95 -5.76
C THR A 558 -9.49 13.24 -4.52
N PHE A 559 -10.08 12.13 -4.08
CA PHE A 559 -9.61 11.39 -2.90
C PHE A 559 -8.41 10.48 -3.24
N ALA A 560 -7.21 11.05 -3.22
CA ALA A 560 -5.97 10.37 -3.62
C ALA A 560 -5.70 9.07 -2.82
N ASP A 561 -5.98 9.07 -1.51
CA ASP A 561 -5.80 7.90 -0.63
C ASP A 561 -6.71 6.73 -1.02
N ALA A 562 -7.97 7.01 -1.39
CA ALA A 562 -8.89 5.99 -1.88
C ALA A 562 -8.39 5.36 -3.19
N TYR A 563 -7.83 6.16 -4.11
CA TYR A 563 -7.15 5.62 -5.30
C TYR A 563 -5.94 4.75 -4.92
N SER A 564 -5.08 5.19 -4.01
CA SER A 564 -3.89 4.41 -3.59
C SER A 564 -4.29 3.08 -2.95
N ASN A 565 -5.26 3.08 -2.05
CA ASN A 565 -5.69 1.87 -1.35
C ASN A 565 -6.53 0.92 -2.24
N MET A 566 -7.28 1.47 -3.20
CA MET A 566 -7.87 0.67 -4.28
C MET A 566 -6.79 0.02 -5.16
N GLY A 567 -5.68 0.72 -5.41
CA GLY A 567 -4.52 0.18 -6.11
C GLY A 567 -3.91 -1.01 -5.37
N ASN A 568 -3.75 -0.92 -4.04
CA ASN A 568 -3.29 -2.04 -3.21
C ASN A 568 -4.24 -3.25 -3.31
N THR A 569 -5.55 -3.02 -3.24
CA THR A 569 -6.57 -4.09 -3.39
C THR A 569 -6.51 -4.76 -4.77
N LEU A 570 -6.37 -3.97 -5.84
CA LEU A 570 -6.23 -4.50 -7.20
C LEU A 570 -4.91 -5.28 -7.38
N LYS A 571 -3.82 -4.84 -6.74
CA LYS A 571 -2.54 -5.56 -6.71
C LYS A 571 -2.68 -6.93 -6.04
N GLU A 572 -3.38 -7.02 -4.91
CA GLU A 572 -3.69 -8.29 -4.24
C GLU A 572 -4.53 -9.21 -5.14
N MET A 573 -5.53 -8.66 -5.83
CA MET A 573 -6.34 -9.34 -6.85
C MET A 573 -5.59 -9.69 -8.15
N GLN A 574 -4.28 -9.44 -8.23
CA GLN A 574 -3.41 -9.62 -9.40
C GLN A 574 -3.75 -8.74 -10.63
N ASP A 575 -4.63 -7.74 -10.50
CA ASP A 575 -4.85 -6.71 -11.51
C ASP A 575 -3.77 -5.61 -11.40
N VAL A 576 -2.56 -5.97 -11.84
CA VAL A 576 -1.39 -5.07 -11.87
C VAL A 576 -1.66 -3.83 -12.71
N GLN A 577 -2.45 -3.95 -13.79
CA GLN A 577 -2.72 -2.84 -14.71
C GLN A 577 -3.72 -1.84 -14.13
N GLY A 578 -4.79 -2.31 -13.49
CA GLY A 578 -5.71 -1.47 -12.73
C GLY A 578 -5.02 -0.80 -11.54
N ALA A 579 -4.17 -1.54 -10.82
CA ALA A 579 -3.39 -0.99 -9.72
C ALA A 579 -2.43 0.13 -10.15
N LEU A 580 -1.69 -0.05 -11.26
CA LEU A 580 -0.80 0.97 -11.82
C LEU A 580 -1.56 2.24 -12.25
N GLN A 581 -2.74 2.09 -12.85
CA GLN A 581 -3.62 3.22 -13.16
C GLN A 581 -4.04 3.97 -11.90
N CYS A 582 -4.38 3.25 -10.83
CA CYS A 582 -4.80 3.83 -9.56
C CYS A 582 -3.69 4.64 -8.88
N TYR A 583 -2.46 4.12 -8.76
CA TYR A 583 -1.34 4.89 -8.20
C TYR A 583 -0.99 6.10 -9.07
N THR A 584 -0.96 5.92 -10.40
CA THR A 584 -0.71 7.03 -11.34
C THR A 584 -1.77 8.12 -11.18
N ARG A 585 -3.04 7.76 -10.96
CA ARG A 585 -4.12 8.71 -10.71
C ARG A 585 -4.01 9.39 -9.35
N ALA A 586 -3.64 8.67 -8.29
CA ALA A 586 -3.37 9.25 -6.97
C ALA A 586 -2.24 10.30 -7.04
N ILE A 587 -1.17 10.02 -7.78
CA ILE A 587 -0.03 10.94 -8.00
C ILE A 587 -0.43 12.14 -8.88
N GLN A 588 -1.31 11.96 -9.88
CA GLN A 588 -1.85 13.09 -10.65
C GLN A 588 -2.70 14.05 -9.80
N ILE A 589 -3.44 13.51 -8.82
CA ILE A 589 -4.29 14.30 -7.92
C ILE A 589 -3.44 14.98 -6.83
N ASN A 590 -2.48 14.25 -6.25
CA ASN A 590 -1.53 14.77 -5.27
C ASN A 590 -0.10 14.34 -5.61
N PRO A 591 0.68 15.16 -6.35
CA PRO A 591 2.07 14.84 -6.71
C PRO A 591 3.01 14.66 -5.51
N ALA A 592 2.65 15.19 -4.33
CA ALA A 592 3.42 15.07 -3.10
C ALA A 592 3.08 13.82 -2.26
N PHE A 593 2.20 12.94 -2.75
CA PHE A 593 1.76 11.75 -2.01
C PHE A 593 2.82 10.63 -2.00
N ALA A 594 3.75 10.69 -1.04
CA ALA A 594 4.88 9.77 -0.91
C ALA A 594 4.48 8.28 -0.94
N ASP A 595 3.39 7.92 -0.26
CA ASP A 595 2.93 6.54 -0.14
C ASP A 595 2.43 5.98 -1.50
N ALA A 596 1.79 6.81 -2.35
CA ALA A 596 1.44 6.40 -3.71
C ALA A 596 2.67 6.21 -4.62
N HIS A 597 3.72 7.05 -4.48
CA HIS A 597 5.00 6.83 -5.16
C HIS A 597 5.67 5.53 -4.71
N SER A 598 5.59 5.19 -3.42
CA SER A 598 6.10 3.92 -2.86
C SER A 598 5.34 2.69 -3.39
N ASN A 599 4.01 2.78 -3.48
CA ASN A 599 3.17 1.67 -3.98
C ASN A 599 3.35 1.46 -5.50
N LEU A 600 3.54 2.55 -6.27
CA LEU A 600 3.93 2.49 -7.68
C LEU A 600 5.34 1.87 -7.85
N ALA A 601 6.30 2.28 -7.03
CA ALA A 601 7.64 1.70 -7.01
C ALA A 601 7.63 0.19 -6.73
N SER A 602 6.72 -0.28 -5.86
CA SER A 602 6.51 -1.69 -5.58
C SER A 602 6.00 -2.46 -6.79
N ILE A 603 5.06 -1.92 -7.58
CA ILE A 603 4.64 -2.57 -8.84
C ILE A 603 5.77 -2.58 -9.87
N HIS A 604 6.57 -1.51 -9.96
CA HIS A 604 7.74 -1.50 -10.84
C HIS A 604 8.77 -2.57 -10.43
N LYS A 605 9.07 -2.73 -9.12
CA LYS A 605 9.90 -3.84 -8.60
C LYS A 605 9.33 -5.20 -9.02
N ASP A 606 8.07 -5.44 -8.73
CA ASP A 606 7.42 -6.75 -8.92
C ASP A 606 7.25 -7.12 -10.41
N SER A 607 7.32 -6.12 -11.30
CA SER A 607 7.32 -6.26 -12.76
C SER A 607 8.73 -6.37 -13.37
N GLY A 608 9.80 -6.26 -12.57
CA GLY A 608 11.21 -6.29 -13.02
C GLY A 608 11.77 -4.95 -13.50
N ASN A 609 10.99 -3.87 -13.44
CA ASN A 609 11.37 -2.50 -13.82
C ASN A 609 12.11 -1.82 -12.66
N ILE A 610 13.29 -2.34 -12.32
CA ILE A 610 14.04 -1.91 -11.13
C ILE A 610 14.53 -0.46 -11.19
N PRO A 611 14.98 0.11 -12.34
CA PRO A 611 15.35 1.53 -12.42
C PRO A 611 14.18 2.48 -12.08
N GLU A 612 12.98 2.19 -12.60
CA GLU A 612 11.75 2.93 -12.35
C GLU A 612 11.32 2.82 -10.88
N ALA A 613 11.48 1.64 -10.27
CA ALA A 613 11.27 1.42 -8.85
C ALA A 613 12.24 2.27 -8.00
N ILE A 614 13.53 2.28 -8.33
CA ILE A 614 14.55 3.09 -7.65
C ILE A 614 14.22 4.58 -7.75
N ALA A 615 13.83 5.08 -8.93
CA ALA A 615 13.44 6.48 -9.12
C ALA A 615 12.19 6.86 -8.31
N SER A 616 11.19 5.97 -8.27
CA SER A 616 9.93 6.19 -7.55
C SER A 616 10.13 6.13 -6.03
N TYR A 617 10.91 5.18 -5.49
CA TYR A 617 11.27 5.16 -4.06
C TYR A 617 12.14 6.35 -3.65
N ARG A 618 13.12 6.76 -4.48
CA ARG A 618 13.90 8.00 -4.24
C ARG A 618 13.00 9.24 -4.22
N THR A 619 11.93 9.26 -5.00
CA THR A 619 10.91 10.32 -4.98
C THR A 619 10.06 10.28 -3.71
N ALA A 620 9.57 9.09 -3.31
CA ALA A 620 8.84 8.90 -2.05
C ALA A 620 9.66 9.37 -0.83
N LEU A 621 10.93 9.00 -0.75
CA LEU A 621 11.85 9.40 0.33
C LEU A 621 12.22 10.89 0.29
N LYS A 622 12.22 11.53 -0.89
CA LYS A 622 12.40 12.99 -1.00
C LYS A 622 11.19 13.76 -0.47
N LEU A 623 9.99 13.19 -0.60
CA LEU A 623 8.74 13.75 -0.09
C LEU A 623 8.54 13.46 1.41
N LYS A 624 9.00 12.30 1.87
CA LYS A 624 8.84 11.77 3.24
C LYS A 624 10.14 11.07 3.68
N PRO A 625 11.12 11.81 4.25
CA PRO A 625 12.45 11.27 4.57
C PRO A 625 12.46 10.17 5.65
N ASP A 626 11.52 10.23 6.58
CA ASP A 626 11.21 9.14 7.51
C ASP A 626 10.10 8.26 6.91
N PHE A 627 10.51 7.28 6.09
CA PHE A 627 9.62 6.30 5.50
C PHE A 627 10.31 4.92 5.44
N PRO A 628 10.22 4.12 6.52
CA PRO A 628 10.85 2.80 6.62
C PRO A 628 10.58 1.87 5.44
N ASP A 629 9.33 1.75 4.98
CA ASP A 629 8.97 0.81 3.89
C ASP A 629 9.59 1.20 2.55
N ALA A 630 9.58 2.49 2.21
CA ALA A 630 10.23 3.00 1.01
C ALA A 630 11.77 2.85 1.11
N TYR A 631 12.36 3.04 2.30
CA TYR A 631 13.79 2.89 2.51
C TYR A 631 14.25 1.44 2.41
N CYS A 632 13.56 0.50 3.06
CA CYS A 632 13.89 -0.92 3.02
C CYS A 632 13.68 -1.53 1.63
N ASN A 633 12.60 -1.17 0.93
CA ASN A 633 12.40 -1.63 -0.44
C ASN A 633 13.40 -1.00 -1.43
N LEU A 634 13.74 0.29 -1.28
CA LEU A 634 14.84 0.89 -2.04
C LEU A 634 16.15 0.15 -1.79
N ALA A 635 16.51 -0.10 -0.53
CA ALA A 635 17.76 -0.80 -0.19
C ALA A 635 17.83 -2.20 -0.83
N HIS A 636 16.70 -2.90 -0.92
CA HIS A 636 16.60 -4.15 -1.64
C HIS A 636 16.69 -3.99 -3.17
N CYS A 637 16.06 -2.97 -3.77
CA CYS A 637 16.23 -2.68 -5.20
C CYS A 637 17.69 -2.29 -5.56
N LEU A 638 18.38 -1.57 -4.68
CA LEU A 638 19.81 -1.27 -4.83
C LEU A 638 20.65 -2.56 -4.73
N GLN A 639 20.32 -3.46 -3.79
CA GLN A 639 20.96 -4.77 -3.69
C GLN A 639 20.73 -5.63 -4.95
N ILE A 640 19.51 -5.64 -5.51
CA ILE A 640 19.18 -6.35 -6.76
C ILE A 640 20.11 -5.97 -7.92
N VAL A 641 20.50 -4.69 -8.02
CA VAL A 641 21.34 -4.17 -9.12
C VAL A 641 22.81 -3.96 -8.71
N CYS A 642 23.21 -4.41 -7.53
CA CYS A 642 24.54 -4.15 -6.96
C CYS A 642 24.94 -2.66 -6.93
N ASP A 643 23.98 -1.74 -6.71
CA ASP A 643 24.29 -0.34 -6.37
C ASP A 643 24.73 -0.29 -4.89
N TRP A 644 26.04 -0.32 -4.68
CA TRP A 644 26.67 -0.27 -3.36
C TRP A 644 27.09 1.15 -2.92
N THR A 645 26.52 2.20 -3.53
CA THR A 645 26.69 3.59 -3.04
C THR A 645 26.23 3.65 -1.59
N ASP A 646 27.05 4.19 -0.68
CA ASP A 646 26.78 4.30 0.78
C ASP A 646 26.40 2.96 1.46
N TYR A 647 26.95 1.83 1.00
CA TYR A 647 26.57 0.48 1.48
C TYR A 647 26.59 0.32 3.01
N GLU A 648 27.70 0.70 3.67
CA GLU A 648 27.87 0.55 5.12
C GLU A 648 26.84 1.35 5.93
N ASP A 649 26.59 2.61 5.55
CA ASP A 649 25.65 3.46 6.26
C ASP A 649 24.20 3.07 5.95
N ARG A 650 23.94 2.53 4.76
CA ARG A 650 22.67 1.87 4.45
C ARG A 650 22.44 0.62 5.31
N MET A 651 23.46 -0.21 5.52
CA MET A 651 23.36 -1.38 6.40
C MET A 651 23.07 -0.95 7.85
N LYS A 652 23.83 0.00 8.41
CA LYS A 652 23.58 0.57 9.75
C LYS A 652 22.17 1.13 9.89
N LYS A 653 21.68 1.87 8.87
CA LYS A 653 20.32 2.44 8.88
C LYS A 653 19.23 1.36 8.79
N LEU A 654 19.43 0.27 8.05
CA LEU A 654 18.50 -0.87 8.05
C LEU A 654 18.40 -1.54 9.43
N VAL A 655 19.53 -1.77 10.11
CA VAL A 655 19.54 -2.34 11.47
C VAL A 655 18.83 -1.41 12.46
N SER A 656 19.09 -0.10 12.38
CA SER A 656 18.43 0.93 13.22
C SER A 656 16.91 0.98 13.00
N ILE A 657 16.45 0.94 11.75
CA ILE A 657 15.01 0.90 11.41
C ILE A 657 14.34 -0.34 11.99
N VAL A 658 14.97 -1.52 11.86
CA VAL A 658 14.42 -2.78 12.39
C VAL A 658 14.31 -2.74 13.92
N ALA A 659 15.34 -2.25 14.62
CA ALA A 659 15.31 -2.09 16.07
C ALA A 659 14.16 -1.17 16.51
N ASP A 660 14.08 0.04 15.94
CA ASP A 660 13.03 1.02 16.26
C ASP A 660 11.61 0.48 16.01
N GLN A 661 11.40 -0.28 14.92
CA GLN A 661 10.12 -0.90 14.62
C GLN A 661 9.76 -2.03 15.57
N LEU A 662 10.72 -2.87 15.97
CA LEU A 662 10.49 -3.97 16.92
C LEU A 662 10.19 -3.43 18.32
N ASP A 663 10.94 -2.43 18.79
CA ASP A 663 10.73 -1.74 20.08
C ASP A 663 9.35 -1.06 20.13
N LYS A 664 8.92 -0.44 19.03
CA LYS A 664 7.58 0.16 18.89
C LYS A 664 6.47 -0.87 18.62
N ASN A 665 6.76 -2.18 18.68
CA ASN A 665 5.82 -3.28 18.46
C ASN A 665 5.09 -3.20 17.09
N ARG A 666 5.80 -2.71 16.06
CA ARG A 666 5.30 -2.60 14.67
C ARG A 666 5.73 -3.80 13.84
N LEU A 667 5.08 -4.01 12.69
CA LEU A 667 5.55 -4.92 11.65
C LEU A 667 6.83 -4.33 11.02
N PRO A 668 7.96 -5.04 10.97
CA PRO A 668 9.19 -4.51 10.38
C PRO A 668 9.12 -4.39 8.86
N SER A 669 9.67 -3.30 8.31
CA SER A 669 9.74 -3.04 6.87
C SER A 669 10.73 -3.94 6.12
N VAL A 670 11.62 -4.64 6.84
CA VAL A 670 12.45 -5.71 6.28
C VAL A 670 11.64 -7.01 6.27
N HIS A 671 11.18 -7.42 5.09
CA HIS A 671 10.51 -8.70 4.88
C HIS A 671 11.44 -9.88 5.28
N PRO A 672 10.93 -10.95 5.95
CA PRO A 672 11.73 -12.08 6.38
C PRO A 672 12.70 -12.65 5.34
N HIS A 673 12.28 -12.83 4.08
CA HIS A 673 13.13 -13.37 3.01
C HIS A 673 14.25 -12.42 2.54
N HIS A 674 14.24 -11.14 2.92
CA HIS A 674 15.38 -10.23 2.72
C HIS A 674 16.35 -10.25 3.91
N SER A 675 15.92 -10.64 5.11
CA SER A 675 16.64 -10.41 6.38
C SER A 675 18.01 -11.10 6.49
N MET A 676 18.22 -12.17 5.71
CA MET A 676 19.51 -12.86 5.57
C MET A 676 20.57 -12.04 4.81
N LEU A 677 20.16 -11.08 3.97
CA LEU A 677 21.05 -10.26 3.13
C LEU A 677 21.66 -9.04 3.87
N TYR A 678 21.32 -8.87 5.16
CA TYR A 678 21.68 -7.69 5.96
C TYR A 678 22.35 -8.13 7.28
N PRO A 679 23.25 -7.31 7.87
CA PRO A 679 23.92 -7.60 9.14
C PRO A 679 23.01 -7.37 10.36
N LEU A 680 21.86 -8.05 10.37
CA LEU A 680 20.95 -8.16 11.50
C LEU A 680 21.42 -9.25 12.46
N SER A 681 21.07 -9.17 13.74
CA SER A 681 21.26 -10.27 14.68
C SER A 681 20.30 -11.44 14.38
N HIS A 682 20.64 -12.65 14.83
CA HIS A 682 19.72 -13.80 14.78
C HIS A 682 18.37 -13.48 15.44
N GLY A 683 18.39 -12.85 16.61
CA GLY A 683 17.20 -12.38 17.31
C GLY A 683 16.34 -11.42 16.46
N PHE A 684 16.93 -10.48 15.71
CA PHE A 684 16.18 -9.61 14.81
C PHE A 684 15.61 -10.37 13.60
N ARG A 685 16.35 -11.30 12.98
CA ARG A 685 15.82 -12.12 11.86
C ARG A 685 14.63 -12.97 12.30
N LYS A 686 14.73 -13.59 13.49
CA LYS A 686 13.66 -14.37 14.12
C LYS A 686 12.46 -13.49 14.51
N ALA A 687 12.68 -12.34 15.15
CA ALA A 687 11.61 -11.41 15.51
C ALA A 687 10.88 -10.83 14.28
N ILE A 688 11.60 -10.56 13.18
CA ILE A 688 10.99 -10.18 11.90
C ILE A 688 10.02 -11.27 11.41
N ALA A 689 10.43 -12.54 11.50
CA ALA A 689 9.61 -13.69 11.12
C ALA A 689 8.41 -13.86 12.06
N GLU A 690 8.62 -13.81 13.39
CA GLU A 690 7.56 -13.85 14.43
C GLU A 690 6.45 -12.83 14.17
N ARG A 691 6.81 -11.58 13.80
CA ARG A 691 5.82 -10.54 13.47
C ARG A 691 4.98 -10.87 12.23
N HIS A 692 5.55 -11.55 11.23
CA HIS A 692 4.82 -12.01 10.06
C HIS A 692 3.99 -13.29 10.35
N GLY A 693 4.42 -14.15 11.28
CA GLY A 693 3.63 -15.27 11.80
C GLY A 693 2.40 -14.80 12.58
N ASN A 694 2.58 -13.81 13.46
CA ASN A 694 1.48 -13.21 14.22
C ASN A 694 0.44 -12.53 13.33
N LEU A 695 0.86 -11.87 12.24
CA LEU A 695 -0.07 -11.31 11.24
C LEU A 695 -0.96 -12.39 10.58
N CYS A 696 -0.48 -13.64 10.45
CA CYS A 696 -1.33 -14.75 9.99
C CYS A 696 -2.34 -15.19 11.06
N LEU A 697 -1.99 -15.15 12.36
CA LEU A 697 -2.92 -15.40 13.47
C LEU A 697 -4.04 -14.35 13.48
N ASP A 698 -3.71 -13.06 13.39
CA ASP A 698 -4.69 -11.97 13.38
C ASP A 698 -5.72 -12.12 12.25
N LYS A 699 -5.29 -12.52 11.05
CA LYS A 699 -6.17 -12.81 9.91
C LYS A 699 -7.13 -13.97 10.15
N ILE A 700 -6.68 -15.05 10.80
CA ILE A 700 -7.51 -16.24 11.00
C ILE A 700 -8.45 -16.12 12.22
N ASN A 701 -8.09 -15.28 13.20
CA ASN A 701 -8.96 -15.01 14.36
C ASN A 701 -10.33 -14.46 13.91
N ALA A 702 -10.36 -13.63 12.86
CA ALA A 702 -11.59 -13.13 12.23
C ALA A 702 -12.48 -14.22 11.57
N LEU A 703 -11.99 -15.46 11.44
CA LEU A 703 -12.78 -16.60 10.96
C LEU A 703 -13.51 -17.34 12.09
N HIS A 704 -13.21 -17.02 13.36
CA HIS A 704 -13.85 -17.59 14.57
C HIS A 704 -13.96 -19.13 14.58
N LYS A 705 -12.95 -19.82 14.06
CA LYS A 705 -12.94 -21.28 13.96
C LYS A 705 -12.53 -21.92 15.30
N PRO A 706 -13.17 -23.03 15.72
CA PRO A 706 -12.66 -23.85 16.81
C PRO A 706 -11.34 -24.52 16.39
N ALA A 707 -10.54 -24.93 17.37
CA ALA A 707 -9.38 -25.79 17.14
C ALA A 707 -9.81 -27.17 16.62
N TYR A 708 -9.00 -27.77 15.76
CA TYR A 708 -9.24 -29.09 15.19
C TYR A 708 -8.90 -30.22 16.19
N GLU A 709 -9.60 -31.35 16.12
CA GLU A 709 -9.30 -32.55 16.91
C GLU A 709 -8.38 -33.49 16.13
N HIS A 710 -7.18 -33.73 16.64
CA HIS A 710 -6.18 -34.55 15.94
C HIS A 710 -6.18 -36.02 16.41
N PRO A 711 -6.12 -37.01 15.48
CA PRO A 711 -5.90 -38.41 15.82
C PRO A 711 -4.56 -38.62 16.53
N LYS A 712 -4.51 -39.57 17.48
CA LYS A 712 -3.26 -40.04 18.13
C LYS A 712 -2.83 -41.43 17.69
N VAL A 713 -3.56 -42.06 16.77
CA VAL A 713 -3.31 -43.42 16.29
C VAL A 713 -3.68 -43.55 14.81
N LEU A 714 -2.82 -44.19 14.02
CA LEU A 714 -2.97 -44.38 12.56
C LEU A 714 -4.06 -45.41 12.17
N LYS A 715 -5.06 -45.65 13.03
CA LYS A 715 -6.13 -46.64 12.78
C LYS A 715 -7.04 -46.24 11.62
N ALA A 716 -7.29 -44.94 11.43
CA ALA A 716 -8.17 -44.44 10.37
C ALA A 716 -7.52 -44.45 8.97
N SER A 717 -6.19 -44.48 8.90
CA SER A 717 -5.38 -44.50 7.67
C SER A 717 -4.86 -45.90 7.29
N GLY A 718 -5.22 -46.93 8.06
CA GLY A 718 -4.79 -48.32 7.85
C GLY A 718 -3.36 -48.61 8.35
N GLY A 719 -2.84 -47.82 9.29
CA GLY A 719 -1.46 -47.90 9.79
C GLY A 719 -0.47 -46.97 9.08
N ARG A 720 -0.90 -46.29 8.02
CA ARG A 720 -0.07 -45.37 7.22
C ARG A 720 -0.04 -43.97 7.82
N LEU A 721 1.11 -43.31 7.78
CA LEU A 721 1.26 -41.90 8.17
C LEU A 721 0.89 -40.99 7.00
N ARG A 722 -0.01 -40.02 7.23
CA ARG A 722 -0.48 -39.08 6.21
C ARG A 722 0.40 -37.84 6.17
N VAL A 723 1.12 -37.65 5.06
CA VAL A 723 2.04 -36.52 4.86
C VAL A 723 1.48 -35.57 3.80
N GLY A 724 1.25 -34.32 4.17
CA GLY A 724 0.70 -33.28 3.30
C GLY A 724 1.72 -32.23 2.91
N TYR A 725 2.19 -32.24 1.66
CA TYR A 725 3.10 -31.23 1.13
C TYR A 725 2.32 -30.02 0.58
N VAL A 726 2.50 -28.84 1.19
CA VAL A 726 1.81 -27.60 0.78
C VAL A 726 2.78 -26.66 0.08
N SER A 727 2.49 -26.30 -1.17
CA SER A 727 3.36 -25.43 -1.97
C SER A 727 2.60 -24.64 -3.05
N SER A 728 2.99 -23.39 -3.30
CA SER A 728 2.65 -22.66 -4.53
C SER A 728 3.47 -23.10 -5.75
N ASP A 729 4.42 -24.01 -5.58
CA ASP A 729 5.54 -24.16 -6.52
C ASP A 729 5.50 -25.46 -7.33
N PHE A 730 4.43 -26.25 -7.19
CA PHE A 730 4.17 -27.44 -8.01
C PHE A 730 3.88 -27.03 -9.46
N GLY A 731 4.95 -26.87 -10.23
CA GLY A 731 5.04 -26.33 -11.59
C GLY A 731 6.50 -26.05 -11.95
N ASN A 732 6.77 -25.24 -12.97
CA ASN A 732 8.13 -24.87 -13.36
C ASN A 732 8.75 -23.81 -12.42
N HIS A 733 9.08 -24.25 -11.20
CA HIS A 733 9.75 -23.48 -10.16
C HIS A 733 10.92 -24.31 -9.60
N PRO A 734 12.01 -23.68 -9.09
CA PRO A 734 13.13 -24.39 -8.48
C PRO A 734 12.73 -25.46 -7.45
N THR A 735 11.65 -25.25 -6.69
CA THR A 735 11.12 -26.22 -5.72
C THR A 735 10.82 -27.59 -6.38
N SER A 736 10.09 -27.62 -7.50
CA SER A 736 9.88 -28.87 -8.26
C SER A 736 11.19 -29.45 -8.80
N HIS A 737 12.10 -28.61 -9.29
CA HIS A 737 13.41 -29.06 -9.82
C HIS A 737 14.28 -29.75 -8.76
N LEU A 738 13.95 -29.57 -7.47
CA LEU A 738 14.63 -30.21 -6.35
C LEU A 738 13.91 -31.48 -5.88
N MET A 739 12.57 -31.50 -5.78
CA MET A 739 11.83 -32.57 -5.10
C MET A 739 10.70 -33.27 -5.87
N GLN A 740 10.48 -33.00 -7.17
CA GLN A 740 9.31 -33.56 -7.89
C GLN A 740 9.16 -35.10 -7.84
N SER A 741 10.25 -35.85 -7.65
CA SER A 741 10.21 -37.32 -7.51
C SER A 741 9.97 -37.82 -6.07
N ILE A 742 10.06 -36.97 -5.04
CA ILE A 742 9.89 -37.37 -3.65
C ILE A 742 8.47 -37.92 -3.36
N PRO A 743 7.36 -37.32 -3.85
CA PRO A 743 6.01 -37.85 -3.63
C PRO A 743 5.83 -39.29 -4.12
N GLY A 744 6.31 -39.61 -5.32
CA GLY A 744 6.24 -40.96 -5.91
C GLY A 744 7.26 -41.97 -5.35
N MET A 745 8.25 -41.50 -4.59
CA MET A 745 9.26 -42.35 -3.97
C MET A 745 8.91 -42.82 -2.56
N HIS A 746 7.81 -42.33 -1.98
CA HIS A 746 7.36 -42.74 -0.65
C HIS A 746 6.88 -44.21 -0.61
N ASN A 747 7.11 -44.90 0.51
CA ASN A 747 6.64 -46.25 0.72
C ASN A 747 5.13 -46.27 1.02
N SER A 748 4.33 -46.61 0.01
CA SER A 748 2.86 -46.75 0.08
C SER A 748 2.33 -47.71 1.17
N GLU A 749 3.16 -48.60 1.72
CA GLU A 749 2.79 -49.47 2.84
C GLU A 749 2.79 -48.74 4.19
N LYS A 750 3.62 -47.69 4.33
CA LYS A 750 3.80 -46.92 5.57
C LYS A 750 3.35 -45.47 5.48
N PHE A 751 3.18 -44.93 4.27
CA PHE A 751 2.86 -43.52 4.03
C PHE A 751 1.71 -43.35 3.03
N GLU A 752 0.96 -42.27 3.19
CA GLU A 752 -0.06 -41.81 2.23
C GLU A 752 0.16 -40.30 1.99
N VAL A 753 0.47 -39.95 0.74
CA VAL A 753 1.00 -38.62 0.36
C VAL A 753 -0.08 -37.75 -0.25
N PHE A 754 -0.25 -36.56 0.31
CA PHE A 754 -1.13 -35.51 -0.19
C PHE A 754 -0.29 -34.34 -0.70
N CYS A 755 -0.55 -33.86 -1.92
CA CYS A 755 0.05 -32.64 -2.46
C CYS A 755 -1.02 -31.53 -2.59
N TYR A 756 -0.81 -30.43 -1.87
CA TYR A 756 -1.71 -29.28 -1.81
C TYR A 756 -1.11 -28.10 -2.58
N ALA A 757 -1.58 -27.89 -3.81
CA ALA A 757 -1.13 -26.77 -4.62
C ALA A 757 -1.82 -25.47 -4.19
N LEU A 758 -1.03 -24.44 -3.88
CA LEU A 758 -1.54 -23.08 -3.68
C LEU A 758 -1.64 -22.30 -5.01
N SER A 759 -1.10 -22.85 -6.10
CA SER A 759 -1.10 -22.31 -7.45
C SER A 759 -1.96 -23.12 -8.42
N PRO A 760 -2.57 -22.47 -9.43
CA PRO A 760 -3.25 -23.18 -10.51
C PRO A 760 -2.23 -23.99 -11.33
N ASP A 761 -2.74 -24.91 -12.15
CA ASP A 761 -1.93 -25.70 -13.08
C ASP A 761 -1.26 -24.80 -14.14
N ASP A 762 0.05 -24.93 -14.32
CA ASP A 762 0.85 -24.22 -15.32
C ASP A 762 1.06 -25.03 -16.63
N SER A 763 0.45 -26.22 -16.71
CA SER A 763 0.54 -27.20 -17.81
C SER A 763 1.94 -27.78 -18.06
N THR A 764 2.86 -27.71 -17.09
CA THR A 764 4.23 -28.22 -17.23
C THR A 764 4.36 -29.67 -16.78
N ASN A 765 5.34 -30.41 -17.33
CA ASN A 765 5.58 -31.80 -16.91
C ASN A 765 5.87 -31.92 -15.40
N PHE A 766 6.40 -30.87 -14.76
CA PHE A 766 6.62 -30.81 -13.30
C PHE A 766 5.31 -30.98 -12.52
N ARG A 767 4.28 -30.20 -12.89
CA ARG A 767 2.95 -30.26 -12.28
C ARG A 767 2.27 -31.59 -12.58
N VAL A 768 2.36 -32.07 -13.83
CA VAL A 768 1.83 -33.38 -14.26
C VAL A 768 2.44 -34.53 -13.47
N LYS A 769 3.77 -34.55 -13.27
CA LYS A 769 4.47 -35.61 -12.51
C LYS A 769 3.98 -35.66 -11.06
N VAL A 770 3.97 -34.53 -10.35
CA VAL A 770 3.52 -34.48 -8.95
C VAL A 770 2.03 -34.84 -8.83
N MET A 771 1.19 -34.48 -9.80
CA MET A 771 -0.22 -34.89 -9.87
C MET A 771 -0.43 -36.38 -10.14
N ALA A 772 0.49 -37.04 -10.86
CA ALA A 772 0.41 -38.47 -11.19
C ALA A 772 1.06 -39.39 -10.15
N GLU A 773 2.03 -38.88 -9.38
CA GLU A 773 2.85 -39.67 -8.45
C GLU A 773 2.49 -39.51 -6.96
N ALA A 774 1.81 -38.43 -6.56
CA ALA A 774 1.23 -38.34 -5.22
C ALA A 774 -0.03 -39.23 -5.11
N HIS A 775 -0.25 -39.88 -3.97
CA HIS A 775 -1.48 -40.68 -3.74
C HIS A 775 -2.75 -39.82 -3.87
N HIS A 776 -2.67 -38.55 -3.44
CA HIS A 776 -3.74 -37.57 -3.54
C HIS A 776 -3.18 -36.21 -3.96
N PHE A 777 -3.79 -35.55 -4.94
CA PHE A 777 -3.47 -34.17 -5.31
C PHE A 777 -4.69 -33.26 -5.13
N THR A 778 -4.51 -32.05 -4.62
CA THR A 778 -5.59 -31.09 -4.39
C THR A 778 -5.15 -29.67 -4.72
N ASP A 779 -5.85 -29.04 -5.66
CA ASP A 779 -5.66 -27.63 -6.01
C ASP A 779 -6.43 -26.72 -5.02
N LEU A 780 -5.73 -26.17 -4.04
CA LEU A 780 -6.26 -25.19 -3.10
C LEU A 780 -6.30 -23.78 -3.68
N SER A 781 -5.75 -23.50 -4.88
CA SER A 781 -5.94 -22.21 -5.55
C SER A 781 -7.41 -21.96 -5.91
N GLN A 782 -8.17 -23.05 -6.19
CA GLN A 782 -9.63 -23.02 -6.35
C GLN A 782 -10.39 -22.81 -5.02
N ILE A 783 -9.71 -22.89 -3.88
CA ILE A 783 -10.28 -22.70 -2.54
C ILE A 783 -9.59 -21.49 -1.86
N PRO A 784 -9.86 -20.25 -2.31
CA PRO A 784 -9.16 -19.05 -1.80
C PRO A 784 -9.49 -18.75 -0.33
N CYS A 785 -10.64 -19.20 0.18
CA CYS A 785 -10.98 -19.07 1.60
C CYS A 785 -10.10 -20.01 2.45
N ASN A 786 -9.11 -19.44 3.16
CA ASN A 786 -8.18 -20.18 4.02
C ASN A 786 -8.91 -21.09 5.04
N GLY A 787 -10.02 -20.61 5.62
CA GLY A 787 -10.83 -21.42 6.54
C GLY A 787 -11.41 -22.70 5.93
N LYS A 788 -11.78 -22.69 4.63
CA LYS A 788 -12.27 -23.89 3.91
C LYS A 788 -11.14 -24.77 3.39
N ALA A 789 -10.00 -24.17 3.03
CA ALA A 789 -8.83 -24.92 2.61
C ALA A 789 -8.21 -25.70 3.79
N ALA A 790 -8.18 -25.12 5.00
CA ALA A 790 -7.82 -25.83 6.23
C ALA A 790 -8.81 -26.96 6.56
N ASP A 791 -10.12 -26.75 6.39
CA ASP A 791 -11.12 -27.84 6.55
C ASP A 791 -10.84 -29.01 5.62
N ARG A 792 -10.44 -28.76 4.37
CA ARG A 792 -10.13 -29.84 3.43
C ARG A 792 -8.89 -30.64 3.86
N ILE A 793 -7.81 -29.96 4.25
CA ILE A 793 -6.59 -30.62 4.79
C ILE A 793 -6.93 -31.46 6.03
N HIS A 794 -7.81 -30.95 6.89
CA HIS A 794 -8.27 -31.66 8.09
C HIS A 794 -9.15 -32.88 7.75
N GLN A 795 -10.05 -32.76 6.77
CA GLN A 795 -10.91 -33.85 6.29
C GLN A 795 -10.13 -34.99 5.63
N ASP A 796 -9.02 -34.66 4.96
CA ASP A 796 -8.06 -35.65 4.45
C ASP A 796 -7.33 -36.40 5.59
N GLY A 797 -7.32 -35.82 6.80
CA GLY A 797 -6.76 -36.43 8.01
C GLY A 797 -5.23 -36.45 8.02
N VAL A 798 -4.59 -35.37 7.57
CA VAL A 798 -3.11 -35.25 7.52
C VAL A 798 -2.50 -35.28 8.93
N ASP A 799 -1.50 -36.13 9.12
CA ASP A 799 -0.76 -36.27 10.39
C ASP A 799 0.44 -35.29 10.45
N ILE A 800 1.17 -35.14 9.33
CA ILE A 800 2.29 -34.20 9.18
C ILE A 800 2.05 -33.28 8.00
N LEU A 801 1.90 -31.97 8.25
CA LEU A 801 1.74 -30.95 7.21
C LEU A 801 3.05 -30.18 6.98
N VAL A 802 3.55 -30.19 5.75
CA VAL A 802 4.87 -29.69 5.38
C VAL A 802 4.74 -28.37 4.62
N ASN A 803 5.28 -27.30 5.20
CA ASN A 803 5.32 -25.96 4.61
C ASN A 803 6.57 -25.82 3.72
N MET A 804 6.34 -25.75 2.41
CA MET A 804 7.40 -25.60 1.41
C MET A 804 7.54 -24.15 0.91
N ASN A 805 6.91 -23.19 1.58
CA ASN A 805 6.84 -21.79 1.14
C ASN A 805 7.51 -20.80 2.09
N GLY A 806 7.27 -20.92 3.41
CA GLY A 806 7.64 -19.88 4.37
C GLY A 806 7.17 -18.49 3.92
N TYR A 807 8.10 -17.53 3.79
CA TYR A 807 7.78 -16.13 3.43
C TYR A 807 8.12 -15.77 1.97
N THR A 808 7.76 -16.66 1.04
CA THR A 808 7.88 -16.48 -0.42
C THR A 808 6.57 -16.06 -1.09
N LYS A 809 6.63 -15.72 -2.39
CA LYS A 809 5.46 -15.35 -3.19
C LYS A 809 4.52 -16.57 -3.34
N GLY A 810 3.23 -16.39 -3.06
CA GLY A 810 2.22 -17.45 -3.17
C GLY A 810 1.95 -18.23 -1.87
N ALA A 811 2.74 -17.98 -0.81
CA ALA A 811 2.54 -18.57 0.51
C ALA A 811 1.17 -18.23 1.10
N ARG A 812 0.54 -19.21 1.76
CA ARG A 812 -0.72 -19.07 2.53
C ARG A 812 -0.53 -19.63 3.94
N ASN A 813 0.34 -18.99 4.71
CA ASN A 813 0.68 -19.43 6.07
C ASN A 813 -0.50 -19.37 7.05
N GLU A 814 -1.59 -18.69 6.69
CA GLU A 814 -2.89 -18.76 7.37
C GLU A 814 -3.45 -20.19 7.43
N LEU A 815 -3.10 -21.08 6.48
CA LEU A 815 -3.48 -22.50 6.52
C LEU A 815 -2.80 -23.22 7.68
N PHE A 816 -1.52 -22.93 7.90
CA PHE A 816 -0.71 -23.47 8.99
C PHE A 816 -1.08 -22.83 10.34
N ALA A 817 -1.40 -21.53 10.34
CA ALA A 817 -1.89 -20.83 11.52
C ALA A 817 -3.17 -21.48 12.10
N LEU A 818 -4.04 -22.02 11.24
CA LEU A 818 -5.26 -22.74 11.62
C LEU A 818 -5.00 -24.15 12.20
N ARG A 819 -3.76 -24.66 12.11
CA ARG A 819 -3.34 -26.00 12.58
C ARG A 819 -4.33 -27.14 12.24
N PRO A 820 -4.60 -27.46 10.96
CA PRO A 820 -5.46 -28.58 10.58
C PRO A 820 -4.83 -29.97 10.84
N ALA A 821 -3.51 -30.05 10.94
CA ALA A 821 -2.73 -31.25 11.25
C ALA A 821 -2.00 -31.13 12.62
N PRO A 822 -1.76 -32.24 13.35
CA PRO A 822 -1.13 -32.20 14.66
C PRO A 822 0.33 -31.74 14.61
N ILE A 823 1.09 -32.18 13.60
CA ILE A 823 2.50 -31.82 13.40
C ILE A 823 2.61 -30.95 12.14
N GLN A 824 3.31 -29.83 12.24
CA GLN A 824 3.57 -28.95 11.11
C GLN A 824 5.07 -28.61 11.01
N ALA A 825 5.66 -28.80 9.83
CA ALA A 825 7.11 -28.71 9.65
C ALA A 825 7.52 -27.82 8.46
N MET A 826 8.56 -27.01 8.62
CA MET A 826 9.20 -26.22 7.56
C MET A 826 10.21 -27.09 6.79
N TRP A 827 10.16 -27.06 5.44
CA TRP A 827 11.09 -27.84 4.62
C TRP A 827 11.43 -27.19 3.27
N LEU A 828 12.72 -27.27 2.89
CA LEU A 828 13.31 -27.01 1.57
C LEU A 828 13.11 -25.60 0.96
N GLY A 829 11.88 -25.17 0.69
CA GLY A 829 11.59 -23.99 -0.15
C GLY A 829 11.78 -22.63 0.52
N TYR A 830 12.04 -22.57 1.83
CA TYR A 830 12.35 -21.33 2.54
C TYR A 830 13.62 -21.47 3.39
N PRO A 831 14.71 -20.72 3.10
CA PRO A 831 16.01 -20.89 3.76
C PRO A 831 16.10 -20.08 5.07
N GLY A 832 15.14 -20.26 5.99
CA GLY A 832 15.15 -19.58 7.28
C GLY A 832 14.02 -20.00 8.24
N THR A 833 14.08 -19.47 9.46
CA THR A 833 13.02 -19.58 10.49
C THR A 833 11.70 -18.97 10.02
N SER A 834 10.58 -19.63 10.27
CA SER A 834 9.25 -19.02 10.15
C SER A 834 8.94 -18.06 11.30
N GLY A 835 9.63 -18.14 12.43
CA GLY A 835 9.26 -17.42 13.65
C GLY A 835 7.86 -17.77 14.19
N ALA A 836 7.15 -18.73 13.59
CA ALA A 836 5.73 -18.88 13.79
C ALA A 836 5.43 -19.89 14.92
N PRO A 837 4.61 -19.55 15.93
CA PRO A 837 4.25 -20.48 17.02
C PRO A 837 3.35 -21.64 16.57
N PHE A 838 2.99 -21.69 15.28
CA PHE A 838 2.25 -22.77 14.65
C PHE A 838 3.13 -23.73 13.82
N MET A 839 4.43 -23.46 13.66
CA MET A 839 5.37 -24.42 13.05
C MET A 839 6.18 -25.11 14.15
N ASP A 840 6.15 -26.44 14.16
CA ASP A 840 6.73 -27.25 15.24
C ASP A 840 8.19 -27.60 14.98
N TYR A 841 8.51 -27.95 13.73
CA TYR A 841 9.83 -28.42 13.30
C TYR A 841 10.35 -27.64 12.09
N ILE A 842 11.68 -27.58 11.96
CA ILE A 842 12.36 -27.22 10.72
C ILE A 842 13.29 -28.37 10.32
N LEU A 843 13.06 -28.91 9.12
CA LEU A 843 13.88 -29.96 8.54
C LEU A 843 15.18 -29.32 8.04
N SER A 844 16.28 -29.67 8.68
CA SER A 844 17.62 -29.15 8.39
C SER A 844 18.65 -30.29 8.55
N ASP A 845 19.91 -29.94 8.78
CA ASP A 845 21.01 -30.87 9.05
C ASP A 845 22.08 -30.18 9.93
N THR A 846 23.02 -30.98 10.46
CA THR A 846 24.08 -30.52 11.37
C THR A 846 24.95 -29.41 10.76
N GLU A 847 25.25 -29.47 9.47
CA GLU A 847 26.10 -28.48 8.80
C GLU A 847 25.35 -27.18 8.51
N THR A 848 24.11 -27.30 8.01
CA THR A 848 23.23 -26.17 7.70
C THR A 848 22.79 -25.42 8.96
N SER A 849 22.47 -26.13 10.05
CA SER A 849 21.89 -25.60 11.28
C SER A 849 22.48 -26.27 12.54
N PRO A 850 23.77 -26.07 12.87
CA PRO A 850 24.38 -26.68 14.04
C PRO A 850 23.68 -26.26 15.34
N LEU A 851 23.68 -27.14 16.33
CA LEU A 851 22.91 -26.97 17.58
C LEU A 851 23.28 -25.68 18.34
N GLU A 852 24.51 -25.22 18.22
CA GLU A 852 25.03 -23.97 18.81
C GLU A 852 24.21 -22.74 18.41
N VAL A 853 23.65 -22.71 17.20
CA VAL A 853 22.84 -21.60 16.68
C VAL A 853 21.33 -21.90 16.67
N ALA A 854 20.88 -22.93 17.41
CA ALA A 854 19.48 -23.35 17.44
C ALA A 854 18.51 -22.22 17.88
N GLU A 855 18.98 -21.24 18.66
CA GLU A 855 18.19 -20.10 19.11
C GLU A 855 17.66 -19.20 17.96
N GLN A 856 18.29 -19.23 16.78
CA GLN A 856 17.85 -18.46 15.62
C GLN A 856 16.54 -18.99 14.99
N TYR A 857 16.09 -20.18 15.38
CA TYR A 857 14.85 -20.80 14.93
C TYR A 857 13.75 -20.69 16.01
N SER A 858 12.49 -20.59 15.61
CA SER A 858 11.35 -20.77 16.53
C SER A 858 10.98 -22.24 16.67
N GLU A 859 11.18 -22.97 15.59
CA GLU A 859 10.89 -24.38 15.40
C GLU A 859 11.99 -25.25 16.00
N LYS A 860 11.69 -26.53 16.17
CA LYS A 860 12.65 -27.53 16.62
C LYS A 860 13.43 -28.11 15.44
N LEU A 861 14.76 -28.11 15.58
CA LEU A 861 15.65 -28.71 14.59
C LEU A 861 15.34 -30.20 14.45
N ALA A 862 15.09 -30.64 13.21
CA ALA A 862 14.92 -32.04 12.85
C ALA A 862 15.93 -32.37 11.75
N TYR A 863 16.94 -33.20 12.07
CA TYR A 863 18.06 -33.43 11.18
C TYR A 863 17.83 -34.58 10.19
N MET A 864 18.03 -34.27 8.91
CA MET A 864 18.39 -35.25 7.88
C MET A 864 19.83 -35.74 8.12
N PRO A 865 20.16 -37.02 7.83
CA PRO A 865 21.45 -37.62 8.22
C PRO A 865 22.69 -37.10 7.47
N TYR A 866 22.52 -36.37 6.37
CA TYR A 866 23.63 -35.85 5.55
C TYR A 866 23.46 -34.36 5.23
N THR A 867 22.40 -34.02 4.51
CA THR A 867 21.98 -32.65 4.22
C THR A 867 20.46 -32.61 4.07
N PHE A 868 19.84 -31.47 4.40
CA PHE A 868 18.43 -31.24 4.11
C PHE A 868 18.17 -30.95 2.63
N PHE A 869 19.20 -30.65 1.83
CA PHE A 869 19.06 -30.27 0.44
C PHE A 869 19.03 -31.49 -0.50
N ILE A 870 18.25 -31.42 -1.57
CA ILE A 870 18.08 -32.52 -2.54
C ILE A 870 17.91 -31.95 -3.96
N GLY A 871 18.22 -32.72 -4.99
CA GLY A 871 18.10 -32.30 -6.39
C GLY A 871 17.62 -33.41 -7.31
N ASP A 872 16.60 -33.14 -8.14
CA ASP A 872 16.06 -34.12 -9.10
C ASP A 872 16.92 -34.25 -10.37
N HIS A 873 18.12 -33.66 -10.40
CA HIS A 873 19.04 -33.63 -11.54
C HIS A 873 19.39 -35.01 -12.09
N ALA A 874 19.39 -36.04 -11.24
CA ALA A 874 19.60 -37.44 -11.64
C ALA A 874 18.46 -38.02 -12.50
N ASN A 875 17.26 -37.42 -12.44
CA ASN A 875 16.08 -37.74 -13.25
C ASN A 875 15.87 -36.71 -14.39
N MET A 876 16.04 -35.41 -14.12
CA MET A 876 15.88 -34.34 -15.13
C MET A 876 17.00 -34.32 -16.19
N PHE A 877 18.26 -34.55 -15.78
CA PHE A 877 19.44 -34.37 -16.65
C PHE A 877 20.34 -35.63 -16.73
N PRO A 878 19.80 -36.83 -17.03
CA PRO A 878 20.56 -38.07 -17.06
C PRO A 878 21.57 -38.10 -18.22
N HIS A 879 21.35 -37.33 -19.29
CA HIS A 879 22.31 -37.14 -20.38
C HIS A 879 23.63 -36.49 -19.92
N LEU A 880 23.61 -35.75 -18.81
CA LEU A 880 24.81 -35.17 -18.19
C LEU A 880 25.54 -36.15 -17.25
N LYS A 881 25.07 -37.40 -17.05
CA LYS A 881 25.79 -38.43 -16.27
C LYS A 881 27.07 -38.88 -16.96
N LYS A 882 27.20 -38.65 -18.27
CA LYS A 882 28.41 -38.90 -19.07
C LYS A 882 28.75 -37.67 -19.90
N LYS A 883 30.03 -37.52 -20.25
CA LYS A 883 30.50 -36.52 -21.21
C LYS A 883 31.64 -37.08 -22.05
N ALA A 884 31.79 -36.55 -23.26
CA ALA A 884 32.98 -36.70 -24.09
C ALA A 884 33.47 -35.32 -24.53
N VAL A 885 34.69 -35.23 -25.04
CA VAL A 885 35.30 -33.97 -25.48
C VAL A 885 35.96 -34.09 -26.84
N ILE A 886 36.18 -32.95 -27.52
CA ILE A 886 36.96 -32.85 -28.76
C ILE A 886 38.36 -32.29 -28.44
N ASP A 887 39.41 -32.95 -28.94
CA ASP A 887 40.81 -32.55 -28.79
C ASP A 887 41.17 -31.43 -29.79
N PHE A 888 40.99 -30.17 -29.40
CA PHE A 888 41.22 -28.99 -30.24
C PHE A 888 42.42 -28.16 -29.75
N LYS A 889 43.44 -28.02 -30.62
CA LYS A 889 44.63 -27.15 -30.43
C LYS A 889 45.35 -27.32 -29.09
N SER A 890 45.37 -28.54 -28.55
CA SER A 890 45.79 -28.84 -27.18
C SER A 890 47.28 -28.75 -26.89
N ASN A 891 48.16 -28.77 -27.90
CA ASN A 891 49.60 -29.02 -27.75
C ASN A 891 49.91 -30.28 -26.91
N GLY A 892 48.98 -31.25 -26.83
CA GLY A 892 49.06 -32.46 -26.01
C GLY A 892 48.25 -32.44 -24.70
N HIS A 893 47.71 -31.29 -24.29
CA HIS A 893 46.89 -31.15 -23.08
C HIS A 893 45.39 -31.38 -23.35
N ILE A 894 44.88 -32.56 -23.02
CA ILE A 894 43.45 -32.89 -23.13
C ILE A 894 42.68 -32.19 -21.99
N PHE A 895 41.87 -31.19 -22.34
CA PHE A 895 40.97 -30.49 -21.42
C PHE A 895 39.60 -31.19 -21.29
N ASP A 896 38.91 -31.04 -20.16
CA ASP A 896 37.64 -31.73 -19.88
C ASP A 896 36.38 -30.86 -20.09
N ASN A 897 36.56 -29.59 -20.51
CA ASN A 897 35.54 -28.53 -20.41
C ASN A 897 35.58 -27.44 -21.51
N ARG A 898 36.22 -27.69 -22.65
CA ARG A 898 36.37 -26.70 -23.74
C ARG A 898 35.31 -26.88 -24.84
N ILE A 899 35.24 -28.10 -25.38
CA ILE A 899 34.20 -28.57 -26.30
C ILE A 899 33.69 -29.88 -25.73
N VAL A 900 32.45 -29.89 -25.24
CA VAL A 900 31.84 -30.96 -24.45
C VAL A 900 30.60 -31.51 -25.14
N LEU A 901 30.47 -32.82 -25.18
CA LEU A 901 29.34 -33.54 -25.77
C LEU A 901 28.61 -34.35 -24.70
N ASN A 902 27.28 -34.24 -24.66
CA ASN A 902 26.39 -34.97 -23.76
C ASN A 902 25.22 -35.57 -24.56
N GLY A 903 24.59 -36.63 -24.06
CA GLY A 903 23.46 -37.27 -24.73
C GLY A 903 23.21 -38.67 -24.18
N ILE A 904 22.01 -39.21 -24.39
CA ILE A 904 21.69 -40.60 -24.03
C ILE A 904 22.45 -41.56 -24.96
N ASP A 905 22.34 -41.34 -26.27
CA ASP A 905 23.01 -42.15 -27.30
C ASP A 905 24.49 -41.79 -27.52
N LEU A 906 25.08 -40.98 -26.63
CA LEU A 906 26.47 -40.52 -26.72
C LEU A 906 27.45 -41.70 -26.87
N LYS A 907 27.20 -42.85 -26.21
CA LYS A 907 28.04 -44.04 -26.42
C LYS A 907 27.93 -44.58 -27.85
N ALA A 908 26.72 -44.77 -28.37
CA ALA A 908 26.52 -45.29 -29.72
C ALA A 908 27.09 -44.35 -30.79
N PHE A 909 26.98 -43.03 -30.57
CA PHE A 909 27.64 -42.02 -31.41
C PHE A 909 29.17 -42.19 -31.40
N LEU A 910 29.79 -42.28 -30.22
CA LEU A 910 31.24 -42.46 -30.08
C LEU A 910 31.73 -43.79 -30.66
N ASP A 911 30.99 -44.88 -30.45
CA ASP A 911 31.31 -46.20 -31.01
C ASP A 911 31.23 -46.22 -32.55
N SER A 912 30.59 -45.23 -33.18
CA SER A 912 30.56 -45.04 -34.64
C SER A 912 31.75 -44.25 -35.20
N LEU A 913 32.57 -43.63 -34.34
CA LEU A 913 33.68 -42.77 -34.75
C LEU A 913 35.03 -43.52 -34.70
N PRO A 914 35.93 -43.32 -35.68
CA PRO A 914 37.29 -43.85 -35.60
C PRO A 914 38.12 -43.12 -34.54
N ASP A 915 39.12 -43.83 -34.01
CA ASP A 915 40.23 -43.31 -33.20
C ASP A 915 39.85 -42.54 -31.90
N VAL A 916 38.64 -42.77 -31.36
CA VAL A 916 38.23 -42.21 -30.06
C VAL A 916 39.11 -42.74 -28.94
N LYS A 917 39.87 -41.85 -28.31
CA LYS A 917 40.75 -42.17 -27.18
C LYS A 917 39.94 -42.19 -25.87
N VAL A 918 40.37 -42.99 -24.90
CA VAL A 918 39.70 -43.10 -23.59
C VAL A 918 40.67 -42.71 -22.48
N VAL A 919 40.46 -41.54 -21.87
CA VAL A 919 41.31 -41.03 -20.78
C VAL A 919 40.73 -41.48 -19.43
N LYS A 920 41.51 -42.22 -18.64
CA LYS A 920 41.15 -42.56 -17.25
C LYS A 920 41.27 -41.33 -16.36
N MET A 921 40.23 -41.02 -15.59
CA MET A 921 40.25 -39.95 -14.59
C MET A 921 40.74 -40.52 -13.25
N LYS A 922 41.79 -39.93 -12.67
CA LYS A 922 42.29 -40.32 -11.35
C LYS A 922 41.51 -39.60 -10.24
N CYS A 923 41.17 -40.33 -9.18
CA CYS A 923 40.75 -39.81 -7.88
C CYS A 923 41.71 -40.36 -6.83
N ASP A 924 41.82 -39.71 -5.66
CA ASP A 924 42.55 -40.28 -4.53
C ASP A 924 41.90 -41.58 -4.01
N GLY A 925 42.68 -42.37 -3.28
CA GLY A 925 42.19 -43.51 -2.49
C GLY A 925 42.09 -44.84 -3.21
N GLN A 926 42.53 -44.96 -4.47
CA GLN A 926 42.66 -46.27 -5.13
C GLN A 926 44.05 -46.87 -4.95
N GLU A 927 44.17 -47.85 -4.05
CA GLU A 927 45.11 -48.95 -4.26
C GLU A 927 44.72 -49.73 -5.53
N ALA A 928 45.69 -50.43 -6.14
CA ALA A 928 45.59 -50.93 -7.51
C ALA A 928 44.66 -52.16 -7.73
N GLY A 929 43.76 -52.47 -6.79
CA GLY A 929 42.97 -53.70 -6.78
C GLY A 929 41.51 -53.61 -7.23
N ASP A 930 40.87 -52.43 -7.16
CA ASP A 930 39.42 -52.32 -7.32
C ASP A 930 38.98 -52.27 -8.80
N SER A 931 38.44 -53.39 -9.30
CA SER A 931 38.23 -53.64 -10.72
C SER A 931 36.90 -53.13 -11.29
N ASN A 932 35.98 -52.67 -10.46
CA ASN A 932 34.63 -52.26 -10.87
C ASN A 932 34.50 -50.73 -11.03
N GLY A 933 34.46 -50.27 -12.29
CA GLY A 933 33.95 -48.93 -12.62
C GLY A 933 34.96 -47.78 -12.66
N ALA A 934 36.13 -47.99 -13.29
CA ALA A 934 37.09 -46.91 -13.54
C ALA A 934 36.45 -45.73 -14.30
N LEU A 935 36.50 -44.52 -13.74
CA LEU A 935 36.05 -43.31 -14.42
C LEU A 935 36.88 -43.07 -15.69
N SER A 936 36.19 -42.81 -16.80
CA SER A 936 36.84 -42.49 -18.06
C SER A 936 36.08 -41.44 -18.87
N MET A 937 36.83 -40.59 -19.57
CA MET A 937 36.33 -39.59 -20.50
C MET A 937 36.75 -39.95 -21.93
N PRO A 938 35.81 -40.20 -22.85
CA PRO A 938 36.10 -40.35 -24.27
C PRO A 938 36.54 -39.01 -24.89
N VAL A 939 37.51 -39.09 -25.79
CA VAL A 939 38.15 -37.95 -26.44
C VAL A 939 38.16 -38.21 -27.95
N ILE A 940 37.39 -37.41 -28.68
CA ILE A 940 37.34 -37.43 -30.14
C ILE A 940 38.56 -36.66 -30.65
N PRO A 941 39.47 -37.27 -31.45
CA PRO A 941 40.60 -36.57 -32.04
C PRO A 941 40.12 -35.56 -33.10
N MET A 942 40.99 -34.64 -33.52
CA MET A 942 40.67 -33.72 -34.61
C MET A 942 40.59 -34.48 -35.95
N ASN A 943 39.36 -34.84 -36.32
CA ASN A 943 38.98 -35.54 -37.53
C ASN A 943 37.77 -34.84 -38.20
N THR A 944 37.31 -35.35 -39.33
CA THR A 944 36.20 -34.74 -40.10
C THR A 944 34.89 -34.61 -39.31
N ALA A 945 34.62 -35.49 -38.34
CA ALA A 945 33.45 -35.36 -37.46
C ALA A 945 33.63 -34.23 -36.44
N ALA A 946 34.83 -34.09 -35.85
CA ALA A 946 35.16 -32.96 -34.97
C ALA A 946 35.10 -31.62 -35.72
N GLU A 947 35.64 -31.57 -36.95
CA GLU A 947 35.56 -30.39 -37.82
C GLU A 947 34.12 -30.03 -38.18
N ALA A 948 33.26 -31.01 -38.52
CA ALA A 948 31.85 -30.77 -38.80
C ALA A 948 31.12 -30.17 -37.58
N ILE A 949 31.40 -30.67 -36.38
CA ILE A 949 30.85 -30.13 -35.12
C ILE A 949 31.33 -28.70 -34.86
N ILE A 950 32.63 -28.44 -35.02
CA ILE A 950 33.21 -27.09 -34.83
C ILE A 950 32.63 -26.11 -35.87
N ASN A 951 32.44 -26.54 -37.11
CA ASN A 951 31.81 -25.73 -38.16
C ASN A 951 30.34 -25.43 -37.87
N MET A 952 29.56 -26.40 -37.35
CA MET A 952 28.18 -26.19 -36.89
C MET A 952 28.12 -25.09 -35.83
N ILE A 953 29.00 -25.13 -34.82
CA ILE A 953 29.10 -24.13 -33.76
C ILE A 953 29.49 -22.76 -34.33
N ASN A 954 30.58 -22.68 -35.10
CA ASN A 954 31.11 -21.43 -35.65
C ASN A 954 30.14 -20.71 -36.61
N GLN A 955 29.28 -21.46 -37.32
CA GLN A 955 28.27 -20.92 -38.22
C GLN A 955 26.91 -20.66 -37.53
N GLY A 956 26.78 -20.97 -36.24
CA GLY A 956 25.51 -20.82 -35.52
C GLY A 956 24.40 -21.77 -36.01
N GLN A 957 24.76 -22.88 -36.65
CA GLN A 957 23.79 -23.88 -37.13
C GLN A 957 23.09 -24.57 -35.94
N ILE A 958 21.82 -24.96 -36.11
CA ILE A 958 21.01 -25.60 -35.05
C ILE A 958 21.48 -27.03 -34.78
N GLN A 959 21.73 -27.83 -35.83
CA GLN A 959 22.15 -29.22 -35.72
C GLN A 959 22.81 -29.72 -37.01
N VAL A 960 23.61 -30.78 -36.89
CA VAL A 960 24.25 -31.53 -37.99
C VAL A 960 24.00 -33.03 -37.79
N THR A 961 24.00 -33.81 -38.87
CA THR A 961 23.90 -35.28 -38.79
C THR A 961 25.25 -35.92 -39.10
N ILE A 962 25.73 -36.78 -38.21
CA ILE A 962 27.01 -37.50 -38.35
C ILE A 962 26.75 -38.98 -38.08
N ASN A 963 27.08 -39.85 -39.04
CA ASN A 963 26.86 -41.30 -38.97
C ASN A 963 25.42 -41.72 -38.60
N GLY A 964 24.43 -40.91 -38.99
CA GLY A 964 23.01 -41.09 -38.66
C GLY A 964 22.56 -40.45 -37.34
N PHE A 965 23.48 -40.07 -36.45
CA PHE A 965 23.17 -39.39 -35.19
C PHE A 965 22.94 -37.89 -35.41
N THR A 966 21.87 -37.34 -34.83
CA THR A 966 21.66 -35.90 -34.75
C THR A 966 22.51 -35.30 -33.63
N VAL A 967 23.39 -34.38 -34.01
CA VAL A 967 24.27 -33.62 -33.11
C VAL A 967 23.78 -32.17 -33.11
N SER A 968 23.35 -31.67 -31.95
CA SER A 968 22.68 -30.37 -31.79
C SER A 968 23.58 -29.32 -31.14
N ASN A 969 23.44 -28.07 -31.57
CA ASN A 969 24.10 -26.91 -30.97
C ASN A 969 23.43 -26.55 -29.64
N GLY A 970 24.20 -26.53 -28.56
CA GLY A 970 23.72 -26.32 -27.20
C GLY A 970 23.11 -24.95 -26.88
N LEU A 971 23.24 -23.95 -27.76
CA LEU A 971 22.52 -22.67 -27.69
C LEU A 971 21.13 -22.72 -28.37
N ALA A 972 20.86 -23.75 -29.17
CA ALA A 972 19.66 -23.87 -29.99
C ALA A 972 18.64 -24.88 -29.44
N THR A 973 18.74 -25.28 -28.15
CA THR A 973 17.88 -26.33 -27.57
C THR A 973 16.39 -25.99 -27.64
N THR A 974 16.02 -24.72 -27.48
CA THR A 974 14.65 -24.20 -27.67
C THR A 974 14.18 -24.18 -29.14
N GLN A 975 15.01 -24.65 -30.06
CA GLN A 975 14.79 -24.65 -31.52
C GLN A 975 15.16 -26.00 -32.17
N ILE A 976 15.52 -27.03 -31.39
CA ILE A 976 15.82 -28.37 -31.92
C ILE A 976 14.53 -28.98 -32.51
N PHE A 977 14.62 -29.44 -33.75
CA PHE A 977 13.58 -30.18 -34.42
C PHE A 977 13.87 -31.68 -34.34
N THR A 978 12.99 -32.44 -33.69
CA THR A 978 13.01 -33.91 -33.68
C THR A 978 12.26 -34.46 -34.88
N LEU A 979 12.88 -35.38 -35.61
CA LEU A 979 12.24 -36.14 -36.69
C LEU A 979 11.44 -37.30 -36.09
N GLU A 980 10.22 -37.02 -35.61
CA GLU A 980 9.23 -38.06 -35.32
C GLU A 980 8.26 -38.21 -36.50
N GLU A 981 8.08 -39.44 -37.00
CA GLU A 981 7.08 -39.76 -38.03
C GLU A 981 5.66 -39.85 -37.43
N VAL A 982 5.15 -38.72 -36.93
CA VAL A 982 3.76 -38.60 -36.48
C VAL A 982 2.86 -38.50 -37.72
N VAL A 983 2.50 -39.65 -38.31
CA VAL A 983 1.63 -39.75 -39.50
C VAL A 983 0.17 -39.47 -39.13
N VAL A 984 -0.15 -38.21 -38.85
CA VAL A 984 -1.52 -37.71 -38.73
C VAL A 984 -1.92 -37.04 -40.04
N SER A 985 -2.85 -37.65 -40.77
CA SER A 985 -3.44 -37.14 -42.02
C SER A 985 -2.45 -36.81 -43.16
N GLY A 986 -1.26 -37.43 -43.18
CA GLY A 986 -0.33 -37.34 -44.31
C GLY A 986 0.47 -36.03 -44.40
N THR A 987 0.60 -35.29 -43.31
CA THR A 987 1.49 -34.11 -43.21
C THR A 987 2.47 -34.26 -42.05
N VAL A 988 3.76 -34.22 -42.34
CA VAL A 988 4.83 -34.21 -41.32
C VAL A 988 4.87 -32.84 -40.64
N SER A 989 4.69 -32.79 -39.32
CA SER A 989 4.85 -31.58 -38.51
C SER A 989 6.13 -31.69 -37.66
N LEU A 990 7.11 -30.84 -37.97
CA LEU A 990 8.32 -30.69 -37.14
C LEU A 990 7.95 -29.95 -35.84
N GLU A 991 7.94 -30.67 -34.72
CA GLU A 991 7.80 -30.04 -33.40
C GLU A 991 9.13 -29.45 -32.91
N ILE A 992 9.03 -28.36 -32.14
CA ILE A 992 10.16 -27.67 -31.53
C ILE A 992 10.29 -28.17 -30.10
N ASN A 993 11.41 -28.82 -29.76
CA ASN A 993 11.60 -29.45 -28.45
C ASN A 993 11.98 -28.44 -27.34
N ASN A 994 11.04 -27.55 -27.03
CA ASN A 994 11.20 -26.59 -25.93
C ASN A 994 11.17 -27.26 -24.54
N LYS A 995 10.54 -28.45 -24.40
CA LYS A 995 10.48 -29.20 -23.13
C LYS A 995 11.83 -29.75 -22.68
N ALA A 996 12.68 -30.16 -23.62
CA ALA A 996 14.06 -30.51 -23.30
C ALA A 996 14.85 -29.32 -22.72
N ALA A 997 14.61 -28.11 -23.22
CA ALA A 997 15.29 -26.90 -22.75
C ALA A 997 14.83 -26.45 -21.34
N THR A 998 13.54 -26.64 -21.00
CA THR A 998 12.99 -26.38 -19.65
C THR A 998 13.35 -27.46 -18.62
N GLY A 999 13.86 -28.62 -19.05
CA GLY A 999 14.10 -29.78 -18.19
C GLY A 999 12.82 -30.59 -17.89
N GLU A 1000 11.75 -30.35 -18.64
CA GLU A 1000 10.51 -31.13 -18.61
C GLU A 1000 10.65 -32.48 -19.33
N GLU A 1001 11.58 -32.57 -20.28
CA GLU A 1001 11.98 -33.80 -20.96
C GLU A 1001 13.51 -33.91 -21.02
N VAL A 1002 14.00 -35.13 -21.27
CA VAL A 1002 15.43 -35.39 -21.48
C VAL A 1002 15.78 -35.09 -22.95
N PRO A 1003 16.89 -34.37 -23.24
CA PRO A 1003 17.36 -34.19 -24.62
C PRO A 1003 17.62 -35.52 -25.34
N ARG A 1004 16.97 -35.68 -26.49
CA ARG A 1004 16.99 -36.91 -27.32
C ARG A 1004 18.05 -36.87 -28.44
N THR A 1005 18.99 -35.93 -28.38
CA THR A 1005 20.08 -35.75 -29.35
C THR A 1005 21.43 -35.65 -28.62
N VAL A 1006 22.54 -35.72 -29.36
CA VAL A 1006 23.86 -35.42 -28.78
C VAL A 1006 24.05 -33.91 -28.78
N VAL A 1007 24.06 -33.28 -27.60
CA VAL A 1007 24.14 -31.82 -27.45
C VAL A 1007 25.60 -31.38 -27.26
N VAL A 1008 26.03 -30.39 -28.06
CA VAL A 1008 27.38 -29.84 -28.05
C VAL A 1008 27.42 -28.51 -27.32
N THR A 1009 28.32 -28.39 -26.35
CA THR A 1009 28.51 -27.21 -25.50
C THR A 1009 29.97 -26.75 -25.57
N THR A 1010 30.24 -25.49 -25.88
CA THR A 1010 31.61 -24.98 -26.06
C THR A 1010 31.85 -23.68 -25.30
N ARG A 1011 33.10 -23.36 -24.99
CA ARG A 1011 33.47 -22.04 -24.44
C ARG A 1011 33.22 -20.91 -25.44
N SER A 1012 33.54 -21.13 -26.71
CA SER A 1012 33.26 -20.19 -27.80
C SER A 1012 31.79 -19.75 -27.90
N GLN A 1013 30.79 -20.60 -27.60
CA GLN A 1013 29.36 -20.23 -27.55
C GLN A 1013 29.06 -19.06 -26.59
N TYR A 1014 29.82 -18.94 -25.50
CA TYR A 1014 29.59 -17.95 -24.43
C TYR A 1014 30.68 -16.86 -24.39
N GLY A 1015 31.56 -16.80 -25.40
CA GLY A 1015 32.67 -15.85 -25.46
C GLY A 1015 33.77 -16.10 -24.42
N LEU A 1016 33.87 -17.32 -23.89
CA LEU A 1016 34.86 -17.69 -22.86
C LEU A 1016 36.23 -18.02 -23.49
N PRO A 1017 37.34 -17.72 -22.80
CA PRO A 1017 38.69 -18.07 -23.26
C PRO A 1017 38.96 -19.58 -23.22
N GLU A 1018 39.61 -20.10 -24.26
CA GLU A 1018 39.95 -21.52 -24.38
C GLU A 1018 41.22 -21.89 -23.57
N ASP A 1019 42.07 -20.94 -23.21
CA ASP A 1019 43.38 -21.15 -22.58
C ASP A 1019 43.49 -20.60 -21.14
N SER A 1020 42.43 -19.97 -20.62
CA SER A 1020 42.37 -19.46 -19.23
C SER A 1020 41.56 -20.36 -18.28
N ILE A 1021 41.70 -20.13 -16.97
CA ILE A 1021 40.77 -20.64 -15.95
C ILE A 1021 39.47 -19.84 -15.96
N VAL A 1022 38.32 -20.51 -15.99
CA VAL A 1022 36.99 -19.91 -15.86
C VAL A 1022 36.45 -20.23 -14.46
N TYR A 1023 36.49 -19.23 -13.59
CA TYR A 1023 35.66 -19.19 -12.39
C TYR A 1023 34.22 -18.84 -12.80
N CYS A 1024 33.20 -19.36 -12.13
CA CYS A 1024 31.81 -18.95 -12.38
C CYS A 1024 31.01 -18.68 -11.10
N ASN A 1025 29.95 -17.89 -11.23
CA ASN A 1025 28.83 -17.87 -10.29
C ASN A 1025 27.53 -17.57 -11.06
N PHE A 1026 26.54 -18.45 -10.97
CA PHE A 1026 25.27 -18.33 -11.68
C PHE A 1026 24.07 -17.98 -10.79
N ASN A 1027 24.31 -17.42 -9.60
CA ASN A 1027 23.24 -16.82 -8.79
C ASN A 1027 22.72 -15.53 -9.42
N GLN A 1028 21.56 -15.08 -8.97
CA GLN A 1028 21.11 -13.71 -9.21
C GLN A 1028 22.04 -12.73 -8.47
N LEU A 1029 22.32 -11.57 -9.08
CA LEU A 1029 23.38 -10.66 -8.62
C LEU A 1029 23.17 -10.13 -7.19
N TYR A 1030 21.93 -10.12 -6.67
CA TYR A 1030 21.61 -9.65 -5.31
C TYR A 1030 22.36 -10.38 -4.17
N LYS A 1031 22.90 -11.58 -4.43
CA LYS A 1031 23.69 -12.34 -3.44
C LYS A 1031 25.15 -11.89 -3.33
N ILE A 1032 25.59 -10.99 -4.21
CA ILE A 1032 26.94 -10.41 -4.20
C ILE A 1032 26.91 -9.12 -3.37
N ASP A 1033 27.87 -8.98 -2.46
CA ASP A 1033 28.17 -7.77 -1.70
C ASP A 1033 29.59 -7.26 -2.04
N PRO A 1034 29.98 -6.03 -1.63
CA PRO A 1034 31.33 -5.53 -1.88
C PRO A 1034 32.44 -6.45 -1.33
N PRO A 1035 32.32 -7.03 -0.11
CA PRO A 1035 33.29 -8.01 0.37
C PRO A 1035 33.43 -9.26 -0.51
N THR A 1036 32.36 -9.79 -1.10
CA THR A 1036 32.44 -10.95 -2.00
C THR A 1036 33.14 -10.61 -3.31
N LEU A 1037 32.78 -9.48 -3.95
CA LEU A 1037 33.47 -9.05 -5.17
C LEU A 1037 34.95 -8.73 -4.90
N GLN A 1038 35.29 -8.23 -3.71
CA GLN A 1038 36.67 -7.97 -3.31
C GLN A 1038 37.52 -9.26 -3.25
N MET A 1039 37.00 -10.34 -2.66
CA MET A 1039 37.68 -11.65 -2.66
C MET A 1039 37.87 -12.18 -4.08
N TRP A 1040 36.82 -12.11 -4.92
CA TRP A 1040 36.90 -12.52 -6.31
C TRP A 1040 37.91 -11.68 -7.11
N ALA A 1041 38.01 -10.38 -6.82
CA ALA A 1041 39.03 -9.51 -7.41
C ALA A 1041 40.45 -9.85 -6.97
N ASN A 1042 40.64 -10.30 -5.73
CA ASN A 1042 41.93 -10.77 -5.25
C ASN A 1042 42.32 -12.11 -5.91
N ILE A 1043 41.39 -13.07 -6.01
CA ILE A 1043 41.58 -14.34 -6.74
C ILE A 1043 41.98 -14.08 -8.19
N LEU A 1044 41.27 -13.19 -8.91
CA LEU A 1044 41.57 -12.84 -10.30
C LEU A 1044 42.93 -12.12 -10.47
N LYS A 1045 43.42 -11.38 -9.46
CA LYS A 1045 44.79 -10.82 -9.47
C LYS A 1045 45.84 -11.91 -9.26
N ARG A 1046 45.58 -12.82 -8.32
CA ARG A 1046 46.48 -13.92 -7.92
C ARG A 1046 46.55 -15.04 -8.98
N VAL A 1047 45.54 -15.16 -9.83
CA VAL A 1047 45.54 -16.04 -11.02
C VAL A 1047 45.37 -15.18 -12.29
N PRO A 1048 46.45 -14.64 -12.89
CA PRO A 1048 46.35 -13.68 -13.99
C PRO A 1048 45.67 -14.25 -15.25
N ASN A 1049 45.92 -15.50 -15.60
CA ASN A 1049 45.29 -16.20 -16.72
C ASN A 1049 43.95 -16.84 -16.31
N SER A 1050 43.01 -16.01 -15.85
CA SER A 1050 41.65 -16.46 -15.49
C SER A 1050 40.57 -15.41 -15.78
N VAL A 1051 39.31 -15.82 -15.82
CA VAL A 1051 38.14 -14.93 -15.90
C VAL A 1051 37.07 -15.38 -14.91
N LEU A 1052 36.21 -14.45 -14.50
CA LEU A 1052 35.01 -14.72 -13.74
C LEU A 1052 33.78 -14.62 -14.66
N TRP A 1053 32.95 -15.66 -14.66
CA TRP A 1053 31.77 -15.78 -15.50
C TRP A 1053 30.49 -15.65 -14.67
N LEU A 1054 29.75 -14.57 -14.89
CA LEU A 1054 28.58 -14.19 -14.10
C LEU A 1054 27.26 -14.26 -14.90
N LEU A 1055 26.17 -14.48 -14.17
CA LEU A 1055 24.82 -14.39 -14.72
C LEU A 1055 24.40 -12.91 -14.89
N ARG A 1056 23.99 -12.55 -16.11
CA ARG A 1056 23.40 -11.24 -16.45
C ARG A 1056 21.96 -11.15 -15.94
N PHE A 1057 21.75 -11.18 -14.62
CA PHE A 1057 20.41 -11.10 -14.02
C PHE A 1057 20.34 -10.33 -12.67
N PRO A 1058 19.66 -9.17 -12.65
CA PRO A 1058 19.11 -8.43 -13.80
C PRO A 1058 20.23 -7.79 -14.63
N ALA A 1059 20.00 -7.59 -15.93
CA ALA A 1059 21.00 -7.01 -16.84
C ALA A 1059 21.49 -5.61 -16.42
N VAL A 1060 20.65 -4.82 -15.73
CA VAL A 1060 21.00 -3.48 -15.23
C VAL A 1060 22.04 -3.48 -14.09
N GLY A 1061 22.37 -4.64 -13.50
CA GLY A 1061 23.42 -4.75 -12.47
C GLY A 1061 24.84 -4.96 -13.00
N GLU A 1062 25.00 -5.37 -14.26
CA GLU A 1062 26.32 -5.59 -14.89
C GLU A 1062 27.20 -4.33 -14.93
N PRO A 1063 26.72 -3.14 -15.33
CA PRO A 1063 27.53 -1.92 -15.32
C PRO A 1063 28.10 -1.60 -13.93
N ASN A 1064 27.32 -1.83 -12.87
CA ASN A 1064 27.73 -1.58 -11.49
C ASN A 1064 28.85 -2.54 -11.07
N ILE A 1065 28.68 -3.85 -11.29
CA ILE A 1065 29.74 -4.85 -11.03
C ILE A 1065 31.01 -4.53 -11.82
N GLN A 1066 30.90 -4.17 -13.10
CA GLN A 1066 32.04 -3.77 -13.93
C GLN A 1066 32.73 -2.51 -13.38
N GLN A 1067 31.98 -1.52 -12.87
CA GLN A 1067 32.53 -0.31 -12.27
C GLN A 1067 33.25 -0.59 -10.95
N TYR A 1068 32.68 -1.40 -10.06
CA TYR A 1068 33.33 -1.79 -8.81
C TYR A 1068 34.58 -2.64 -9.07
N ALA A 1069 34.53 -3.58 -10.01
CA ALA A 1069 35.70 -4.37 -10.43
C ALA A 1069 36.84 -3.49 -10.98
N GLN A 1070 36.52 -2.47 -11.78
CA GLN A 1070 37.49 -1.46 -12.24
C GLN A 1070 38.11 -0.68 -11.07
N SER A 1071 37.30 -0.23 -10.10
CA SER A 1071 37.80 0.47 -8.91
C SER A 1071 38.68 -0.41 -8.01
N MET A 1072 38.44 -1.73 -8.02
CA MET A 1072 39.29 -2.73 -7.38
C MET A 1072 40.55 -3.08 -8.21
N GLY A 1073 40.74 -2.49 -9.38
CA GLY A 1073 41.92 -2.69 -10.24
C GLY A 1073 41.86 -3.91 -11.17
N LEU A 1074 40.66 -4.37 -11.56
CA LEU A 1074 40.50 -5.37 -12.63
C LEU A 1074 40.16 -4.72 -13.99
N PRO A 1075 40.79 -5.17 -15.09
CA PRO A 1075 40.28 -4.92 -16.44
C PRO A 1075 38.89 -5.53 -16.63
N THR A 1076 38.00 -4.85 -17.37
CA THR A 1076 36.63 -5.30 -17.64
C THR A 1076 36.55 -6.66 -18.35
N SER A 1077 37.56 -6.99 -19.18
CA SER A 1077 37.70 -8.29 -19.84
C SER A 1077 37.92 -9.47 -18.88
N ARG A 1078 38.21 -9.23 -17.60
CA ARG A 1078 38.32 -10.28 -16.58
C ARG A 1078 36.96 -10.77 -16.07
N ILE A 1079 35.86 -10.04 -16.33
CA ILE A 1079 34.51 -10.44 -15.93
C ILE A 1079 33.61 -10.54 -17.17
N ILE A 1080 33.14 -11.76 -17.46
CA ILE A 1080 32.30 -12.08 -18.61
C ILE A 1080 30.87 -12.32 -18.11
N PHE A 1081 29.88 -11.77 -18.81
CA PHE A 1081 28.46 -11.91 -18.49
C PHE A 1081 27.72 -12.68 -19.58
N SER A 1082 26.92 -13.68 -19.18
CA SER A 1082 26.02 -14.40 -20.09
C SER A 1082 24.55 -14.30 -19.64
N PRO A 1083 23.59 -14.32 -20.57
CA PRO A 1083 22.17 -14.23 -20.26
C PRO A 1083 21.68 -15.39 -19.37
N VAL A 1084 20.50 -15.20 -18.78
CA VAL A 1084 19.69 -16.29 -18.25
C VAL A 1084 19.38 -17.25 -19.39
N ALA A 1085 19.55 -18.54 -19.10
CA ALA A 1085 19.35 -19.63 -20.03
C ALA A 1085 18.14 -20.49 -19.62
N PRO A 1086 17.59 -21.29 -20.54
CA PRO A 1086 16.73 -22.41 -20.20
C PRO A 1086 17.41 -23.33 -19.15
N LYS A 1087 16.62 -23.99 -18.31
CA LYS A 1087 17.12 -24.72 -17.14
C LYS A 1087 18.12 -25.83 -17.50
N GLU A 1088 17.91 -26.53 -18.62
CA GLU A 1088 18.86 -27.55 -19.11
C GLU A 1088 20.21 -26.93 -19.53
N GLU A 1089 20.19 -25.85 -20.30
CA GLU A 1089 21.40 -25.15 -20.74
C GLU A 1089 22.15 -24.53 -19.56
N HIS A 1090 21.43 -23.96 -18.59
CA HIS A 1090 22.02 -23.41 -17.35
C HIS A 1090 22.86 -24.45 -16.60
N VAL A 1091 22.34 -25.67 -16.44
CA VAL A 1091 23.07 -26.78 -15.78
C VAL A 1091 24.18 -27.29 -16.67
N ARG A 1092 23.90 -27.60 -17.96
CA ARG A 1092 24.87 -28.15 -18.91
C ARG A 1092 26.07 -27.23 -19.14
N ARG A 1093 25.87 -25.92 -19.30
CA ARG A 1093 26.97 -24.95 -19.52
C ARG A 1093 27.88 -24.79 -18.30
N GLY A 1094 27.43 -25.19 -17.11
CA GLY A 1094 28.28 -25.30 -15.92
C GLY A 1094 29.46 -26.26 -16.10
N GLN A 1095 29.39 -27.20 -17.06
CA GLN A 1095 30.49 -28.10 -17.39
C GLN A 1095 31.70 -27.38 -17.99
N LEU A 1096 31.52 -26.17 -18.55
CA LEU A 1096 32.58 -25.38 -19.20
C LEU A 1096 33.50 -24.65 -18.20
N ALA A 1097 32.99 -24.38 -17.00
CA ALA A 1097 33.77 -23.74 -15.94
C ALA A 1097 34.82 -24.71 -15.38
N ASP A 1098 35.88 -24.16 -14.79
CA ASP A 1098 36.88 -24.92 -14.05
C ASP A 1098 36.46 -25.04 -12.57
N VAL A 1099 35.97 -23.93 -11.97
CA VAL A 1099 35.57 -23.80 -10.55
C VAL A 1099 34.36 -22.86 -10.43
N CYS A 1100 33.44 -23.14 -9.52
CA CYS A 1100 32.39 -22.20 -9.07
C CYS A 1100 32.86 -21.49 -7.78
N LEU A 1101 32.68 -20.16 -7.72
CA LEU A 1101 32.95 -19.34 -6.54
C LEU A 1101 31.63 -18.93 -5.91
N ASP A 1102 31.23 -19.59 -4.82
CA ASP A 1102 29.94 -19.35 -4.16
C ASP A 1102 29.88 -17.99 -3.43
N THR A 1103 28.68 -17.45 -3.21
CA THR A 1103 28.42 -16.17 -2.52
C THR A 1103 28.21 -16.39 -1.02
N PRO A 1104 29.14 -15.98 -0.11
CA PRO A 1104 29.00 -16.28 1.32
C PRO A 1104 27.83 -15.58 2.03
N LEU A 1105 27.36 -14.43 1.52
CA LEU A 1105 26.18 -13.72 2.06
C LEU A 1105 24.91 -14.58 1.98
N CYS A 1106 24.78 -15.37 0.91
CA CYS A 1106 23.70 -16.31 0.66
C CYS A 1106 24.15 -17.25 -0.46
N ASN A 1107 24.22 -18.55 -0.19
CA ASN A 1107 24.84 -19.49 -1.13
C ASN A 1107 23.99 -19.72 -2.39
N GLY A 1108 24.59 -20.33 -3.40
CA GLY A 1108 23.89 -21.10 -4.41
C GLY A 1108 23.17 -22.30 -3.80
N HIS A 1109 21.85 -22.20 -3.60
CA HIS A 1109 21.02 -23.31 -3.10
C HIS A 1109 20.73 -24.30 -4.24
N THR A 1110 19.70 -24.07 -5.05
CA THR A 1110 19.49 -24.78 -6.32
C THR A 1110 20.70 -24.64 -7.25
N THR A 1111 21.31 -23.45 -7.30
CA THR A 1111 22.49 -23.18 -8.14
C THR A 1111 23.72 -23.98 -7.72
N GLY A 1112 23.85 -24.33 -6.43
CA GLY A 1112 24.92 -25.23 -5.95
C GLY A 1112 24.73 -26.64 -6.49
N MET A 1113 23.50 -27.18 -6.39
CA MET A 1113 23.14 -28.46 -7.01
C MET A 1113 23.34 -28.45 -8.53
N ASP A 1114 23.01 -27.33 -9.21
CA ASP A 1114 23.19 -27.18 -10.65
C ASP A 1114 24.68 -27.28 -11.07
N VAL A 1115 25.61 -26.60 -10.38
CA VAL A 1115 27.05 -26.67 -10.71
C VAL A 1115 27.71 -27.98 -10.27
N LEU A 1116 27.29 -28.55 -9.13
CA LEU A 1116 27.79 -29.84 -8.65
C LEU A 1116 27.29 -30.98 -9.55
N TRP A 1117 26.08 -30.90 -10.11
CA TRP A 1117 25.61 -31.87 -11.11
C TRP A 1117 26.39 -31.78 -12.43
N ALA A 1118 26.80 -30.58 -12.83
CA ALA A 1118 27.73 -30.40 -13.96
C ALA A 1118 29.13 -31.00 -13.68
N GLY A 1119 29.45 -31.32 -12.43
CA GLY A 1119 30.75 -31.83 -12.01
C GLY A 1119 31.79 -30.74 -11.75
N THR A 1120 31.36 -29.48 -11.62
CA THR A 1120 32.26 -28.34 -11.38
C THR A 1120 32.39 -28.12 -9.87
N PRO A 1121 33.62 -28.17 -9.31
CA PRO A 1121 33.89 -27.90 -7.90
C PRO A 1121 33.39 -26.52 -7.49
N MET A 1122 32.80 -26.40 -6.29
CA MET A 1122 32.30 -25.14 -5.76
C MET A 1122 33.04 -24.79 -4.47
N VAL A 1123 33.70 -23.63 -4.42
CA VAL A 1123 34.34 -23.11 -3.20
C VAL A 1123 33.32 -22.25 -2.46
N THR A 1124 33.13 -22.48 -1.16
CA THR A 1124 32.22 -21.70 -0.30
C THR A 1124 32.87 -21.33 1.03
N MET A 1125 32.28 -20.39 1.76
CA MET A 1125 32.67 -20.00 3.13
C MET A 1125 31.38 -19.92 3.96
N PRO A 1126 31.07 -20.91 4.83
CA PRO A 1126 29.82 -20.95 5.55
C PRO A 1126 29.71 -19.82 6.58
N GLY A 1127 28.62 -19.06 6.50
CA GLY A 1127 28.27 -18.03 7.49
C GLY A 1127 27.51 -18.58 8.70
N GLU A 1128 26.77 -17.69 9.38
CA GLU A 1128 25.98 -17.99 10.59
C GLU A 1128 24.52 -18.38 10.26
N THR A 1129 23.97 -17.85 9.15
CA THR A 1129 22.58 -18.06 8.76
C THR A 1129 22.40 -19.33 7.94
N LEU A 1130 21.22 -19.95 8.01
CA LEU A 1130 20.83 -21.09 7.16
C LEU A 1130 21.20 -20.83 5.68
N ALA A 1131 20.76 -19.71 5.13
CA ALA A 1131 20.98 -19.32 3.74
C ALA A 1131 22.47 -19.17 3.35
N SER A 1132 23.35 -18.92 4.32
CA SER A 1132 24.81 -18.83 4.14
C SER A 1132 25.58 -20.12 4.45
N ARG A 1133 24.90 -21.23 4.79
CA ARG A 1133 25.53 -22.53 5.13
C ARG A 1133 25.18 -23.70 4.20
N VAL A 1134 24.11 -23.60 3.42
CA VAL A 1134 23.61 -24.67 2.52
C VAL A 1134 24.72 -25.24 1.61
N ALA A 1135 25.59 -24.42 1.03
CA ALA A 1135 26.65 -24.92 0.14
C ALA A 1135 27.70 -25.78 0.87
N ALA A 1136 28.00 -25.47 2.14
CA ALA A 1136 28.91 -26.29 2.95
C ALA A 1136 28.27 -27.65 3.29
N SER A 1137 26.97 -27.66 3.59
CA SER A 1137 26.20 -28.90 3.78
C SER A 1137 26.16 -29.77 2.51
N GLN A 1138 25.92 -29.17 1.33
CA GLN A 1138 26.00 -29.86 0.04
C GLN A 1138 27.38 -30.48 -0.21
N LEU A 1139 28.46 -29.72 0.02
CA LEU A 1139 29.85 -30.19 -0.17
C LEU A 1139 30.28 -31.26 0.84
N THR A 1140 29.76 -31.20 2.07
CA THR A 1140 29.99 -32.21 3.11
C THR A 1140 29.28 -33.52 2.74
N CYS A 1141 28.01 -33.45 2.33
CA CYS A 1141 27.27 -34.60 1.80
C CYS A 1141 27.93 -35.20 0.54
N LEU A 1142 28.59 -34.38 -0.29
CA LEU A 1142 29.36 -34.81 -1.46
C LEU A 1142 30.72 -35.45 -1.09
N GLY A 1143 31.21 -35.27 0.13
CA GLY A 1143 32.55 -35.71 0.54
C GLY A 1143 33.67 -34.89 -0.09
N CYS A 1144 33.50 -33.58 -0.21
CA CYS A 1144 34.52 -32.62 -0.67
C CYS A 1144 34.75 -31.47 0.35
N PRO A 1145 35.09 -31.76 1.63
CA PRO A 1145 35.27 -30.74 2.66
C PRO A 1145 36.43 -29.77 2.37
N GLU A 1146 37.41 -30.15 1.55
CA GLU A 1146 38.52 -29.29 1.09
C GLU A 1146 38.12 -28.10 0.21
N LEU A 1147 36.82 -27.89 0.00
CA LEU A 1147 36.22 -26.76 -0.71
C LEU A 1147 35.42 -25.82 0.22
N ILE A 1148 35.40 -26.12 1.53
CA ILE A 1148 34.72 -25.35 2.56
C ILE A 1148 35.76 -24.53 3.31
N ALA A 1149 35.81 -23.23 3.06
CA ALA A 1149 36.80 -22.34 3.66
C ALA A 1149 36.31 -21.74 4.99
N HIS A 1150 37.21 -21.62 5.96
CA HIS A 1150 36.92 -21.10 7.31
C HIS A 1150 37.15 -19.59 7.45
N SER A 1151 37.70 -18.93 6.43
CA SER A 1151 37.89 -17.47 6.41
C SER A 1151 37.93 -16.91 4.98
N ARG A 1152 37.89 -15.58 4.84
CA ARG A 1152 38.01 -14.90 3.53
C ARG A 1152 39.35 -15.20 2.86
N GLN A 1153 40.44 -15.23 3.63
CA GLN A 1153 41.78 -15.54 3.14
C GLN A 1153 41.85 -16.99 2.64
N ASP A 1154 41.32 -17.92 3.43
CA ASP A 1154 41.24 -19.35 3.10
C ASP A 1154 40.38 -19.61 1.85
N TYR A 1155 39.28 -18.89 1.69
CA TYR A 1155 38.44 -18.93 0.48
C TYR A 1155 39.21 -18.49 -0.76
N GLU A 1156 40.00 -17.42 -0.65
CA GLU A 1156 40.90 -17.00 -1.74
C GLU A 1156 42.01 -18.04 -2.00
N ASP A 1157 42.58 -18.64 -0.96
CA ASP A 1157 43.69 -19.59 -1.06
C ASP A 1157 43.28 -20.92 -1.70
N VAL A 1158 42.11 -21.47 -1.30
CA VAL A 1158 41.50 -22.65 -1.93
C VAL A 1158 41.19 -22.37 -3.41
N ALA A 1159 40.57 -21.23 -3.71
CA ALA A 1159 40.27 -20.84 -5.09
C ALA A 1159 41.53 -20.66 -5.95
N VAL A 1160 42.52 -19.92 -5.44
CA VAL A 1160 43.80 -19.68 -6.15
C VAL A 1160 44.58 -20.97 -6.35
N LYS A 1161 44.59 -21.89 -5.38
CA LYS A 1161 45.18 -23.23 -5.55
C LYS A 1161 44.52 -23.98 -6.70
N LEU A 1162 43.18 -24.03 -6.76
CA LEU A 1162 42.45 -24.65 -7.88
C LEU A 1162 42.72 -23.94 -9.23
N GLY A 1163 42.98 -22.63 -9.21
CA GLY A 1163 43.34 -21.87 -10.41
C GLY A 1163 44.81 -21.94 -10.84
N THR A 1164 45.69 -22.60 -10.07
CA THR A 1164 47.14 -22.65 -10.37
C THR A 1164 47.72 -24.06 -10.37
N ASP A 1165 47.27 -24.94 -9.50
CA ASP A 1165 47.65 -26.36 -9.47
C ASP A 1165 46.68 -27.17 -10.33
N MET A 1166 47.09 -27.45 -11.57
CA MET A 1166 46.25 -28.11 -12.57
C MET A 1166 46.01 -29.59 -12.29
N GLU A 1167 46.91 -30.29 -11.59
CA GLU A 1167 46.66 -31.69 -11.21
C GLU A 1167 45.76 -31.75 -9.97
N TYR A 1168 45.87 -30.82 -9.02
CA TYR A 1168 44.90 -30.67 -7.93
C TYR A 1168 43.50 -30.32 -8.47
N LEU A 1169 43.38 -29.34 -9.38
CA LEU A 1169 42.11 -29.01 -10.04
C LEU A 1169 41.47 -30.23 -10.70
N LYS A 1170 42.24 -30.97 -11.49
CA LYS A 1170 41.82 -32.18 -12.21
C LYS A 1170 41.40 -33.32 -11.27
N MET A 1171 42.12 -33.50 -10.17
CA MET A 1171 41.81 -34.46 -9.11
C MET A 1171 40.48 -34.12 -8.41
N ILE A 1172 40.28 -32.85 -8.03
CA ILE A 1172 39.05 -32.38 -7.38
C ILE A 1172 37.86 -32.44 -8.36
N ARG A 1173 38.04 -32.05 -9.63
CA ARG A 1173 37.01 -32.20 -10.69
C ARG A 1173 36.60 -33.67 -10.88
N ALA A 1174 37.57 -34.59 -10.88
CA ALA A 1174 37.29 -36.04 -10.95
C ALA A 1174 36.55 -36.55 -9.69
N ARG A 1175 36.94 -36.08 -8.49
CA ARG A 1175 36.29 -36.39 -7.21
C ARG A 1175 34.82 -35.96 -7.22
N VAL A 1176 34.53 -34.71 -7.58
CA VAL A 1176 33.17 -34.16 -7.71
C VAL A 1176 32.37 -34.92 -8.78
N TRP A 1177 32.97 -35.20 -9.95
CA TRP A 1177 32.33 -35.94 -11.03
C TRP A 1177 31.95 -37.39 -10.65
N LYS A 1178 32.75 -38.05 -9.80
CA LYS A 1178 32.41 -39.36 -9.18
C LYS A 1178 31.32 -39.21 -8.12
N GLN A 1179 31.54 -38.33 -7.13
CA GLN A 1179 30.72 -38.28 -5.93
C GLN A 1179 29.30 -37.79 -6.16
N ARG A 1180 29.03 -36.98 -7.19
CA ARG A 1180 27.64 -36.63 -7.55
C ARG A 1180 26.76 -37.83 -7.93
N ILE A 1181 27.36 -39.00 -8.17
CA ILE A 1181 26.66 -40.28 -8.44
C ILE A 1181 26.80 -41.25 -7.26
N CYS A 1182 27.94 -41.26 -6.56
CA CYS A 1182 28.21 -42.19 -5.45
C CYS A 1182 27.73 -41.72 -4.06
N SER A 1183 27.55 -40.42 -3.86
CA SER A 1183 27.10 -39.83 -2.59
C SER A 1183 25.58 -39.70 -2.50
N PRO A 1184 25.00 -39.45 -1.29
CA PRO A 1184 23.56 -39.25 -1.13
C PRO A 1184 22.99 -38.01 -1.84
N LEU A 1185 23.81 -37.03 -2.21
CA LEU A 1185 23.39 -35.66 -2.56
C LEU A 1185 22.35 -35.57 -3.70
N PHE A 1186 22.40 -36.49 -4.67
CA PHE A 1186 21.45 -36.58 -5.79
C PHE A 1186 20.65 -37.90 -5.78
N ASN A 1187 20.68 -38.65 -4.67
CA ASN A 1187 19.95 -39.90 -4.50
C ASN A 1187 18.58 -39.63 -3.86
N THR A 1188 17.63 -39.18 -4.67
CA THR A 1188 16.25 -38.86 -4.24
C THR A 1188 15.56 -40.02 -3.52
N LYS A 1189 15.82 -41.29 -3.89
CA LYS A 1189 15.21 -42.44 -3.21
C LYS A 1189 15.78 -42.67 -1.80
N GLN A 1190 17.09 -42.57 -1.62
CA GLN A 1190 17.71 -42.64 -0.30
C GLN A 1190 17.23 -41.47 0.57
N TYR A 1191 17.21 -40.26 0.00
CA TYR A 1191 16.70 -39.07 0.68
C TYR A 1191 15.25 -39.27 1.17
N THR A 1192 14.35 -39.79 0.32
CA THR A 1192 12.97 -40.09 0.76
C THR A 1192 12.95 -41.10 1.90
N MET A 1193 13.75 -42.17 1.84
CA MET A 1193 13.80 -43.18 2.91
C MET A 1193 14.34 -42.65 4.25
N ASP A 1194 15.23 -41.66 4.23
CA ASP A 1194 15.72 -41.01 5.45
C ASP A 1194 14.73 -39.95 5.98
N LEU A 1195 14.05 -39.23 5.07
CA LEU A 1195 12.94 -38.33 5.39
C LEU A 1195 11.77 -39.09 6.05
N GLU A 1196 11.48 -40.29 5.59
CA GLU A 1196 10.48 -41.20 6.17
C GLU A 1196 10.82 -41.61 7.61
N LYS A 1197 12.09 -41.93 7.92
CA LYS A 1197 12.53 -42.20 9.30
C LYS A 1197 12.33 -40.98 10.20
N LEU A 1198 12.61 -39.79 9.68
CA LEU A 1198 12.48 -38.53 10.42
C LEU A 1198 11.00 -38.20 10.71
N TYR A 1199 10.10 -38.42 9.75
CA TYR A 1199 8.66 -38.31 9.95
C TYR A 1199 8.10 -39.31 10.98
N LEU A 1200 8.58 -40.56 10.96
CA LEU A 1200 8.17 -41.56 11.97
C LEU A 1200 8.59 -41.13 13.38
N GLN A 1201 9.80 -40.63 13.57
CA GLN A 1201 10.26 -40.10 14.87
C GLN A 1201 9.43 -38.90 15.36
N MET A 1202 9.05 -37.98 14.46
CA MET A 1202 8.13 -36.87 14.79
C MET A 1202 6.77 -37.39 15.25
N TRP A 1203 6.23 -38.39 14.53
CA TRP A 1203 4.94 -39.00 14.84
C TRP A 1203 4.95 -39.80 16.15
N GLU A 1204 5.95 -40.65 16.38
CA GLU A 1204 6.11 -41.44 17.61
C GLU A 1204 6.20 -40.54 18.85
N ARG A 1205 6.92 -39.42 18.75
CA ARG A 1205 6.99 -38.41 19.81
C ARG A 1205 5.63 -37.74 20.07
N TYR A 1206 4.85 -37.44 19.03
CA TYR A 1206 3.50 -36.89 19.18
C TYR A 1206 2.50 -37.90 19.75
N ALA A 1207 2.48 -39.13 19.23
CA ALA A 1207 1.57 -40.20 19.62
C ALA A 1207 1.78 -40.63 21.09
N SER A 1208 3.03 -40.63 21.56
CA SER A 1208 3.36 -40.81 22.98
C SER A 1208 3.02 -39.61 23.89
N GLY A 1209 2.50 -38.52 23.32
CA GLY A 1209 2.07 -37.31 24.05
C GLY A 1209 3.18 -36.28 24.30
N GLY A 1210 4.36 -36.46 23.72
CA GLY A 1210 5.46 -35.51 23.78
C GLY A 1210 5.19 -34.23 23.00
N LYS A 1211 5.69 -33.10 23.53
CA LYS A 1211 5.76 -31.84 22.78
C LYS A 1211 6.92 -31.89 21.76
N PRO A 1212 6.86 -31.12 20.66
CA PRO A 1212 7.97 -30.97 19.72
C PRO A 1212 9.28 -30.60 20.42
N ASP A 1213 10.37 -31.22 19.99
CA ASP A 1213 11.71 -30.99 20.52
C ASP A 1213 12.78 -31.40 19.51
N HIS A 1214 14.06 -31.11 19.77
CA HIS A 1214 15.12 -31.33 18.80
C HIS A 1214 15.32 -32.83 18.50
N ILE A 1215 15.38 -33.18 17.20
CA ILE A 1215 15.66 -34.53 16.70
C ILE A 1215 17.02 -34.45 15.99
N LEU A 1216 18.07 -34.92 16.68
CA LEU A 1216 19.48 -34.64 16.33
C LEU A 1216 20.26 -35.86 15.81
N GLN A 1217 19.69 -37.06 15.92
CA GLN A 1217 20.29 -38.31 15.45
C GLN A 1217 19.19 -39.16 14.81
N PRO A 1218 19.46 -39.87 13.70
CA PRO A 1218 18.62 -41.00 13.30
C PRO A 1218 18.62 -42.05 14.41
N LEU A 1219 17.47 -42.65 14.70
CA LEU A 1219 17.44 -43.87 15.52
C LEU A 1219 18.30 -44.95 14.85
N GLU A 1220 19.29 -45.48 15.60
CA GLU A 1220 19.79 -46.83 15.32
C GLU A 1220 18.61 -47.80 15.48
N THR A 1221 18.37 -48.62 14.47
CA THR A 1221 17.20 -49.51 14.44
C THR A 1221 17.41 -50.69 15.39
N SER A 1222 16.92 -50.57 16.62
CA SER A 1222 16.54 -51.75 17.40
C SER A 1222 15.42 -52.48 16.64
N GLU A 1223 15.62 -53.75 16.28
CA GLU A 1223 14.70 -54.56 15.47
C GLU A 1223 13.42 -55.02 16.22
N SER A 1224 12.87 -54.15 17.09
CA SER A 1224 11.78 -54.48 18.01
C SER A 1224 10.81 -53.31 18.21
N ALA A 1225 10.04 -52.99 17.17
CA ALA A 1225 8.86 -52.12 17.21
C ALA A 1225 7.83 -52.55 16.14
#